data_AF-A3JK20-F1
#
_entry.id   AF-A3JK20-F1
#
_cell.length_a   1.000
_cell.length_b   1.000
_cell.length_c   1.000
_cell.angle_alpha   90.00
_cell.angle_beta   90.00
_cell.angle_gamma   90.00
#
_symmetry.space_group_name_H-M   'P 1'
#
loop_
_entity.id
_entity.type
_entity.pdbx_description
1 polymer ?
#
loop_
_entity_poly.entity_id
_entity_poly.type
_entity_poly.pdbx_seq_one_letter_code
_entity_poly.pdbx_strand_id
1 'polypeptide(L)'
;MEKAPVATKLARQLKKTLDFVKNTALRFEPETTALKTQTLSEFETVGQERPASTRAIRHRLMESLNDRIAQVENMGPSDATALAKIHTEHQGLAHLATLIASQDVSPCRTEAFIATDRGQKALQQLATEARRVHPDNQKSFRLALAKSMAGALAENLYEHLEEQFPPRGSKVQVMHPADRDILTLGKDLMAVIRHQGRPVAAGIVEYLEAGIDDDQFELGDQYLTETFWNTAIAQGFDKSLDSFSELTASVRLQDQISATDALKLITDQMPALFDKTELMRNPSVTFIESDTKNQMAALKRLGHSGENTTLVVPDENGQPIAITPKSSEMPDTWMAGAPGKRLQVIKVSPDMDAFERLHIAQEAINDSAALKSVSDFPNAVKQLYQQWRDLPTNDKGTLRAGLDDIQYSIRQLTATQAPPGFGDRLEGQPLRDLVTLSLLASTGASDRTPLPFSLPRDIATIPSSQPPAAEVCISETESGIYKVDWRSVMPSGEIADESYRRLRDIPSGQVPQEIDRISAEHNESFGLTQPNIPGLATYDTGLSGKSQFVGHWLSDQEKEQLTQHTPAKLMYRDARGEAYFRPDDSFARSPEDAATRSFAIVEMVHGGSITEEQTSMMMEFAEFDGDYLLDASGEDMVGAPKFRIDPILCATASDIDMKTVIVQKIALSDASTLNAAVMINRVNRTPWGLAHNQVQDLMSGNFDDTAAPSP
;
A
#
# COMPACT_ATOMS: atom_id res chain seq x y z
N MET A 1 9.18 -28.12 16.96
CA MET A 1 8.61 -28.35 15.62
C MET A 1 9.76 -28.45 14.63
N GLU A 2 10.08 -29.66 14.14
CA GLU A 2 11.09 -29.83 13.10
C GLU A 2 10.50 -29.46 11.74
N LYS A 3 11.14 -28.53 11.02
CA LYS A 3 10.76 -28.18 9.64
C LYS A 3 11.05 -29.36 8.71
N ALA A 4 10.20 -29.57 7.71
CA ALA A 4 10.42 -30.61 6.71
C ALA A 4 11.77 -30.42 5.98
N PRO A 5 12.55 -31.49 5.69
CA PRO A 5 13.84 -31.39 5.00
C PRO A 5 13.78 -30.67 3.65
N VAL A 6 12.64 -30.76 2.96
CA VAL A 6 12.38 -30.14 1.65
C VAL A 6 12.30 -28.61 1.76
N ALA A 7 11.57 -28.08 2.75
CA ALA A 7 11.46 -26.64 2.99
C ALA A 7 12.84 -26.02 3.31
N THR A 8 13.64 -26.74 4.10
CA THR A 8 15.01 -26.32 4.45
C THR A 8 15.93 -26.26 3.22
N LYS A 9 15.80 -27.21 2.29
CA LYS A 9 16.56 -27.23 1.04
C LYS A 9 16.15 -26.08 0.10
N LEU A 10 14.85 -25.84 -0.05
CA LEU A 10 14.31 -24.76 -0.89
C LEU A 10 14.71 -23.38 -0.36
N ALA A 11 14.58 -23.14 0.95
CA ALA A 11 15.03 -21.90 1.59
C ALA A 11 16.53 -21.65 1.34
N ARG A 12 17.36 -22.70 1.41
CA ARG A 12 18.79 -22.59 1.11
C ARG A 12 19.05 -22.24 -0.36
N GLN A 13 18.29 -22.81 -1.30
CA GLN A 13 18.41 -22.49 -2.72
C GLN A 13 18.01 -21.04 -3.02
N LEU A 14 16.89 -20.58 -2.45
CA LEU A 14 16.44 -19.18 -2.56
C LEU A 14 17.48 -18.21 -2.01
N LYS A 15 18.04 -18.49 -0.82
CA LYS A 15 19.12 -17.68 -0.22
C LYS A 15 20.37 -17.64 -1.11
N LYS A 16 20.78 -18.78 -1.68
CA LYS A 16 21.90 -18.81 -2.64
C LYS A 16 21.65 -17.95 -3.87
N THR A 17 20.44 -17.98 -4.44
CA THR A 17 20.09 -17.11 -5.57
C THR A 17 20.10 -15.64 -5.15
N LEU A 18 19.57 -15.32 -3.97
CA LEU A 18 19.57 -13.96 -3.43
C LEU A 18 21.00 -13.44 -3.23
N ASP A 19 21.87 -14.23 -2.60
CA ASP A 19 23.27 -13.89 -2.38
C ASP A 19 24.02 -13.75 -3.72
N PHE A 20 23.73 -14.62 -4.69
CA PHE A 20 24.29 -14.51 -6.03
C PHE A 20 23.95 -13.15 -6.68
N VAL A 21 22.67 -12.78 -6.67
CA VAL A 21 22.12 -11.56 -7.27
C VAL A 21 22.63 -10.31 -6.55
N LYS A 22 22.68 -10.31 -5.20
CA LYS A 22 23.27 -9.24 -4.38
C LYS A 22 24.75 -9.03 -4.65
N ASN A 23 25.46 -10.09 -5.02
CA ASN A 23 26.90 -10.03 -5.28
C ASN A 23 27.25 -9.78 -6.75
N THR A 24 26.26 -9.61 -7.63
CA THR A 24 26.47 -9.20 -9.03
C THR A 24 26.75 -7.70 -9.10
N ALA A 25 27.89 -7.32 -9.67
CA ALA A 25 28.30 -5.93 -9.81
C ALA A 25 27.63 -5.32 -11.04
N LEU A 26 26.78 -4.30 -10.84
CA LEU A 26 26.11 -3.60 -11.93
C LEU A 26 26.45 -2.11 -11.91
N ARG A 27 26.76 -1.53 -13.07
CA ARG A 27 27.01 -0.08 -13.23
C ARG A 27 25.77 0.72 -12.86
N PHE A 28 25.98 1.89 -12.26
CA PHE A 28 24.91 2.85 -12.01
C PHE A 28 24.51 3.55 -13.30
N GLU A 29 23.22 3.82 -13.40
CA GLU A 29 22.67 4.76 -14.38
C GLU A 29 22.97 6.20 -13.93
N PRO A 30 22.99 7.16 -14.87
CA PRO A 30 23.14 8.58 -14.53
C PRO A 30 22.01 9.04 -13.61
N GLU A 31 22.36 9.85 -12.61
CA GLU A 31 21.42 10.40 -11.61
C GLU A 31 20.31 11.25 -12.23
N THR A 32 20.57 11.87 -13.39
CA THR A 32 19.58 12.65 -14.14
C THR A 32 19.29 11.99 -15.48
N THR A 33 18.00 11.73 -15.74
CA THR A 33 17.49 11.21 -17.01
C THR A 33 16.57 12.23 -17.66
N ALA A 34 16.96 12.77 -18.82
CA ALA A 34 16.10 13.62 -19.64
C ALA A 34 15.28 12.77 -20.62
N LEU A 35 13.97 13.01 -20.68
CA LEU A 35 13.05 12.39 -21.63
C LEU A 35 12.75 13.40 -22.74
N LYS A 36 13.03 13.04 -23.99
CA LYS A 36 12.81 13.91 -25.16
C LYS A 36 11.40 13.72 -25.69
N THR A 37 10.42 14.32 -25.02
CA THR A 37 9.00 14.21 -25.34
C THR A 37 8.38 15.60 -25.48
N GLN A 38 7.44 15.78 -26.41
CA GLN A 38 6.68 17.04 -26.56
C GLN A 38 5.19 16.87 -26.30
N THR A 39 4.69 15.62 -26.33
CA THR A 39 3.26 15.31 -26.12
C THR A 39 3.09 14.19 -25.10
N LEU A 40 1.88 14.09 -24.53
CA LEU A 40 1.51 12.99 -23.63
C LEU A 40 1.61 11.62 -24.34
N SER A 41 1.20 11.53 -25.61
CA SER A 41 1.27 10.29 -26.38
C SER A 41 2.72 9.83 -26.64
N GLU A 42 3.63 10.77 -26.92
CA GLU A 42 5.06 10.46 -27.03
C GLU A 42 5.62 9.95 -25.70
N PHE A 43 5.22 10.58 -24.58
CA PHE A 43 5.61 10.13 -23.25
C PHE A 43 5.11 8.72 -22.92
N GLU A 44 3.84 8.43 -23.19
CA GLU A 44 3.24 7.10 -22.99
C GLU A 44 3.96 6.04 -23.82
N THR A 45 4.32 6.37 -25.07
CA THR A 45 5.07 5.48 -25.97
C THR A 45 6.47 5.21 -25.43
N VAL A 46 7.21 6.26 -25.04
CA VAL A 46 8.55 6.11 -24.42
C VAL A 46 8.49 5.24 -23.17
N GLY A 47 7.43 5.37 -22.37
CA GLY A 47 7.23 4.55 -21.17
C GLY A 47 6.90 3.08 -21.44
N GLN A 48 6.31 2.75 -22.59
CA GLN A 48 6.03 1.37 -22.99
C GLN A 48 7.23 0.70 -23.67
N GLU A 49 8.01 1.47 -24.44
CA GLU A 49 9.13 0.94 -25.22
C GLU A 49 10.41 0.76 -24.42
N ARG A 50 10.59 1.50 -23.31
CA ARG A 50 11.83 1.46 -22.53
C ARG A 50 11.84 0.24 -21.59
N PRO A 51 12.70 -0.77 -21.84
CA PRO A 51 12.80 -1.91 -20.92
C PRO A 51 13.34 -1.46 -19.56
N ALA A 52 12.93 -2.13 -18.50
CA ALA A 52 13.46 -1.89 -17.17
C ALA A 52 14.98 -2.08 -17.15
N SER A 53 15.69 -1.21 -16.42
CA SER A 53 17.15 -1.34 -16.27
C SER A 53 17.51 -2.66 -15.60
N THR A 54 18.70 -3.18 -15.89
CA THR A 54 19.18 -4.42 -15.25
C THR A 54 19.22 -4.29 -13.72
N ARG A 55 19.53 -3.10 -13.21
CA ARG A 55 19.50 -2.83 -11.76
C ARG A 55 18.07 -2.81 -11.20
N ALA A 56 17.09 -2.29 -11.94
CA ALA A 56 15.69 -2.38 -11.53
C ALA A 56 15.17 -3.82 -11.55
N ILE A 57 15.59 -4.63 -12.54
CA ILE A 57 15.32 -6.07 -12.57
C ILE A 57 15.97 -6.76 -11.37
N ARG A 58 17.21 -6.40 -11.01
CA ARG A 58 17.91 -6.89 -9.81
C ARG A 58 17.13 -6.59 -8.53
N HIS A 59 16.66 -5.34 -8.36
CA HIS A 59 15.87 -4.94 -7.21
C HIS A 59 14.58 -5.77 -7.06
N ARG A 60 13.76 -5.83 -8.11
CA ARG A 60 12.50 -6.61 -8.11
C ARG A 60 12.72 -8.09 -7.85
N LEU A 61 13.82 -8.65 -8.39
CA LEU A 61 14.20 -10.03 -8.14
C LEU A 61 14.60 -10.25 -6.67
N MET A 62 15.34 -9.32 -6.07
CA MET A 62 15.71 -9.38 -4.65
C MET A 62 14.48 -9.35 -3.74
N GLU A 63 13.52 -8.44 -3.99
CA GLU A 63 12.23 -8.39 -3.26
C GLU A 63 11.47 -9.71 -3.40
N SER A 64 11.29 -10.19 -4.63
CA SER A 64 10.61 -11.46 -4.91
C SER A 64 11.26 -12.65 -4.20
N LEU A 65 12.60 -12.68 -4.11
CA LEU A 65 13.33 -13.74 -3.40
C LEU A 65 13.18 -13.62 -1.88
N ASN A 66 13.24 -12.40 -1.32
CA ASN A 66 13.03 -12.16 0.11
C ASN A 66 11.63 -12.58 0.55
N ASP A 67 10.59 -12.22 -0.19
CA ASP A 67 9.20 -12.59 0.11
C ASP A 67 9.03 -14.10 0.14
N ARG A 68 9.63 -14.80 -0.82
CA ARG A 68 9.60 -16.28 -0.90
C ARG A 68 10.35 -16.93 0.25
N ILE A 69 11.50 -16.37 0.63
CA ILE A 69 12.26 -16.86 1.79
C ILE A 69 11.39 -16.72 3.05
N ALA A 70 10.76 -15.56 3.25
CA ALA A 70 9.86 -15.34 4.39
C ALA A 70 8.66 -16.29 4.38
N GLN A 71 8.03 -16.52 3.22
CA GLN A 71 6.96 -17.50 3.07
C GLN A 71 7.40 -18.92 3.45
N VAL A 72 8.52 -19.41 2.92
CA VAL A 72 9.05 -20.75 3.26
C VAL A 72 9.46 -20.82 4.73
N GLU A 73 9.98 -19.74 5.30
CA GLU A 73 10.36 -19.70 6.71
C GLU A 73 9.17 -19.74 7.66
N ASN A 74 8.00 -19.24 7.23
CA ASN A 74 6.77 -19.22 8.00
C ASN A 74 5.83 -20.42 7.75
N MET A 75 6.15 -21.29 6.79
CA MET A 75 5.35 -22.49 6.46
C MET A 75 5.48 -23.63 7.49
N GLY A 76 4.38 -24.36 7.67
CA GLY A 76 4.30 -25.56 8.50
C GLY A 76 4.72 -26.83 7.75
N PRO A 77 4.84 -27.98 8.45
CA PRO A 77 5.23 -29.26 7.85
C PRO A 77 4.19 -29.85 6.86
N SER A 78 2.98 -29.31 6.80
CA SER A 78 1.85 -29.83 5.99
C SER A 78 1.66 -29.14 4.62
N ASP A 79 2.47 -28.14 4.28
CA ASP A 79 2.23 -27.21 3.15
C ASP A 79 2.85 -27.66 1.81
N ALA A 80 2.73 -28.94 1.46
CA ALA A 80 3.41 -29.52 0.29
C ALA A 80 3.05 -28.83 -1.05
N THR A 81 1.78 -28.45 -1.24
CA THR A 81 1.31 -27.76 -2.45
C THR A 81 1.87 -26.33 -2.56
N ALA A 82 1.97 -25.62 -1.43
CA ALA A 82 2.53 -24.27 -1.39
C ALA A 82 4.04 -24.30 -1.66
N LEU A 83 4.76 -25.28 -1.11
CA LEU A 83 6.18 -25.50 -1.41
C LEU A 83 6.42 -25.81 -2.89
N ALA A 84 5.58 -26.63 -3.52
CA ALA A 84 5.68 -26.92 -4.95
C ALA A 84 5.46 -25.66 -5.81
N LYS A 85 4.48 -24.82 -5.43
CA LYS A 85 4.24 -23.52 -6.10
C LYS A 85 5.46 -22.60 -5.99
N ILE A 86 6.02 -22.42 -4.80
CA ILE A 86 7.22 -21.58 -4.60
C ILE A 86 8.41 -22.09 -5.40
N HIS A 87 8.60 -23.41 -5.49
CA HIS A 87 9.66 -24.00 -6.28
C HIS A 87 9.51 -23.71 -7.79
N THR A 88 8.30 -23.88 -8.35
CA THR A 88 8.03 -23.58 -9.77
C THR A 88 8.27 -22.10 -10.07
N GLU A 89 7.83 -21.22 -9.18
CA GLU A 89 8.03 -19.79 -9.35
C GLU A 89 9.51 -19.39 -9.19
N HIS A 90 10.28 -20.05 -8.29
CA HIS A 90 11.74 -19.87 -8.20
C HIS A 90 12.46 -20.26 -9.50
N GLN A 91 12.02 -21.34 -10.17
CA GLN A 91 12.52 -21.70 -11.50
C GLN A 91 12.22 -20.61 -12.54
N GLY A 92 11.05 -19.97 -12.47
CA GLY A 92 10.71 -18.81 -13.31
C GLY A 92 11.62 -17.61 -13.06
N LEU A 93 12.03 -17.38 -11.80
CA LEU A 93 12.95 -16.31 -11.42
C LEU A 93 14.40 -16.56 -11.85
N ALA A 94 14.79 -17.82 -12.09
CA ALA A 94 16.16 -18.15 -12.49
C ALA A 94 16.59 -17.50 -13.81
N HIS A 95 15.66 -17.31 -14.75
CA HIS A 95 15.94 -16.62 -16.01
C HIS A 95 16.35 -15.14 -15.78
N LEU A 96 15.70 -14.45 -14.83
CA LEU A 96 16.06 -13.08 -14.46
C LEU A 96 17.44 -13.02 -13.80
N ALA A 97 17.78 -14.01 -12.97
CA ALA A 97 19.11 -14.11 -12.38
C ALA A 97 20.20 -14.29 -13.47
N THR A 98 19.93 -15.09 -14.50
CA THR A 98 20.84 -15.26 -15.65
C THR A 98 20.97 -13.97 -16.47
N LEU A 99 19.88 -13.23 -16.67
CA LEU A 99 19.92 -11.93 -17.33
C LEU A 99 20.82 -10.94 -16.57
N ILE A 100 20.64 -10.84 -15.25
CA ILE A 100 21.47 -10.02 -14.38
C ILE A 100 22.93 -10.46 -14.43
N ALA A 101 23.20 -11.77 -14.38
CA ALA A 101 24.55 -12.34 -14.47
C ALA A 101 25.26 -11.97 -15.78
N SER A 102 24.53 -11.91 -16.90
CA SER A 102 25.11 -11.55 -18.20
C SER A 102 25.59 -10.10 -18.30
N GLN A 103 25.15 -9.25 -17.38
CA GLN A 103 25.51 -7.83 -17.31
C GLN A 103 26.46 -7.54 -16.14
N ASP A 104 26.94 -8.59 -15.44
CA ASP A 104 27.92 -8.46 -14.37
C ASP A 104 29.21 -7.88 -14.94
N VAL A 105 29.64 -6.73 -14.42
CA VAL A 105 30.93 -6.14 -14.81
C VAL A 105 32.11 -6.84 -14.11
N SER A 106 31.84 -7.78 -13.20
CA SER A 106 32.81 -8.58 -12.47
C SER A 106 32.33 -10.03 -12.31
N PRO A 107 32.25 -10.83 -13.42
CA PRO A 107 31.69 -12.18 -13.39
C PRO A 107 32.57 -13.19 -12.63
N CYS A 108 33.86 -12.91 -12.49
CA CYS A 108 34.80 -13.70 -11.69
C CYS A 108 34.60 -13.44 -10.18
N ARG A 109 34.78 -14.47 -9.36
CA ARG A 109 34.61 -14.39 -7.91
C ARG A 109 35.73 -15.13 -7.20
N THR A 110 36.63 -14.38 -6.57
CA THR A 110 37.57 -14.91 -5.58
C THR A 110 37.06 -14.64 -4.17
N GLU A 111 37.18 -15.62 -3.28
CA GLU A 111 36.84 -15.46 -1.88
C GLU A 111 38.10 -15.11 -1.07
N ALA A 112 37.99 -14.12 -0.18
CA ALA A 112 39.05 -13.86 0.81
C ALA A 112 39.22 -15.10 1.71
N PHE A 113 40.45 -15.42 2.11
CA PHE A 113 40.72 -16.62 2.90
C PHE A 113 39.84 -16.75 4.15
N ILE A 114 39.61 -15.67 4.89
CA ILE A 114 38.77 -15.70 6.10
C ILE A 114 37.31 -16.09 5.82
N ALA A 115 36.84 -15.94 4.57
CA ALA A 115 35.50 -16.31 4.16
C ALA A 115 35.39 -17.78 3.74
N THR A 116 36.50 -18.46 3.44
CA THR A 116 36.49 -19.88 3.06
C THR A 116 36.27 -20.78 4.29
N ASP A 117 35.79 -22.00 4.06
CA ASP A 117 35.62 -23.01 5.13
C ASP A 117 36.92 -23.26 5.91
N ARG A 118 38.07 -23.22 5.21
CA ARG A 118 39.40 -23.39 5.81
C ARG A 118 39.74 -22.20 6.70
N GLY A 119 39.56 -20.97 6.21
CA GLY A 119 39.82 -19.77 6.99
C GLY A 119 38.88 -19.60 8.18
N GLN A 120 37.60 -19.98 8.05
CA GLN A 120 36.65 -19.98 9.17
C GLN A 120 37.05 -20.97 10.27
N LYS A 121 37.49 -22.18 9.90
CA LYS A 121 38.02 -23.16 10.88
C LYS A 121 39.27 -22.65 11.58
N ALA A 122 40.22 -22.09 10.82
CA ALA A 122 41.43 -21.49 11.37
C ALA A 122 41.08 -20.32 12.31
N LEU A 123 40.19 -19.43 11.91
CA LEU A 123 39.73 -18.30 12.72
C LEU A 123 39.08 -18.77 14.03
N GLN A 124 38.23 -19.78 14.01
CA GLN A 124 37.60 -20.32 15.22
C GLN A 124 38.62 -20.92 16.18
N GLN A 125 39.56 -21.71 15.68
CA GLN A 125 40.63 -22.30 16.49
C GLN A 125 41.53 -21.22 17.10
N LEU A 126 41.97 -20.26 16.30
CA LEU A 126 42.84 -19.17 16.73
C LEU A 126 42.14 -18.19 17.67
N ALA A 127 40.85 -17.91 17.46
CA ALA A 127 40.07 -17.07 18.37
C ALA A 127 39.90 -17.74 19.73
N THR A 128 39.72 -19.06 19.75
CA THR A 128 39.65 -19.84 21.00
C THR A 128 40.99 -19.78 21.76
N GLU A 129 42.10 -19.96 21.05
CA GLU A 129 43.44 -19.88 21.65
C GLU A 129 43.81 -18.46 22.11
N ALA A 130 43.51 -17.44 21.30
CA ALA A 130 43.77 -16.05 21.65
C ALA A 130 42.93 -15.60 22.86
N ARG A 131 41.67 -16.06 22.98
CA ARG A 131 40.84 -15.82 24.18
C ARG A 131 41.38 -16.51 25.42
N ARG A 132 42.01 -17.69 25.26
CA ARG A 132 42.67 -18.41 26.37
C ARG A 132 43.87 -17.64 26.91
N VAL A 133 44.65 -17.02 26.03
CA VAL A 133 45.87 -16.28 26.38
C VAL A 133 45.57 -14.85 26.83
N HIS A 134 44.52 -14.22 26.30
CA HIS A 134 44.12 -12.84 26.60
C HIS A 134 42.62 -12.73 26.88
N PRO A 135 42.12 -13.27 28.01
CA PRO A 135 40.68 -13.31 28.31
C PRO A 135 40.06 -11.92 28.50
N ASP A 136 40.78 -11.00 29.17
CA ASP A 136 40.21 -9.71 29.61
C ASP A 136 40.78 -8.48 28.86
N ASN A 137 41.70 -8.68 27.92
CA ASN A 137 42.33 -7.59 27.17
C ASN A 137 41.97 -7.65 25.69
N GLN A 138 40.92 -6.91 25.32
CA GLN A 138 40.39 -6.87 23.95
C GLN A 138 41.41 -6.40 22.91
N LYS A 139 42.32 -5.48 23.27
CA LYS A 139 43.35 -4.96 22.36
C LYS A 139 44.43 -6.02 22.08
N SER A 140 44.92 -6.69 23.12
CA SER A 140 45.90 -7.78 22.96
C SER A 140 45.29 -9.01 22.30
N PHE A 141 44.01 -9.33 22.59
CA PHE A 141 43.26 -10.36 21.89
C PHE A 141 43.20 -10.08 20.38
N ARG A 142 42.78 -8.88 19.96
CA ARG A 142 42.70 -8.51 18.54
C ARG A 142 44.05 -8.57 17.85
N LEU A 143 45.12 -8.09 18.50
CA LEU A 143 46.46 -8.09 17.95
C LEU A 143 47.02 -9.52 17.79
N ALA A 144 46.84 -10.37 18.81
CA ALA A 144 47.25 -11.77 18.78
C ALA A 144 46.50 -12.55 17.70
N LEU A 145 45.17 -12.35 17.61
CA LEU A 145 44.34 -12.98 16.58
C LEU A 145 44.77 -12.58 15.17
N ALA A 146 45.01 -11.28 14.92
CA ALA A 146 45.45 -10.80 13.61
C ALA A 146 46.82 -11.38 13.21
N LYS A 147 47.78 -11.46 14.15
CA LYS A 147 49.10 -12.04 13.89
C LYS A 147 49.02 -13.55 13.60
N SER A 148 48.22 -14.29 14.36
CA SER A 148 48.04 -15.73 14.16
C SER A 148 47.26 -16.04 12.87
N MET A 149 46.29 -15.21 12.51
CA MET A 149 45.55 -15.34 11.24
C MET A 149 46.45 -15.15 10.03
N ALA A 150 47.40 -14.21 10.07
CA ALA A 150 48.39 -14.06 9.00
C ALA A 150 49.31 -15.29 8.86
N GLY A 151 49.68 -15.92 10.00
CA GLY A 151 50.43 -17.18 10.00
C GLY A 151 49.63 -18.34 9.41
N ALA A 152 48.37 -18.51 9.83
CA ALA A 152 47.50 -19.55 9.29
C ALA A 152 47.21 -19.37 7.80
N LEU A 153 47.02 -18.13 7.33
CA LEU A 153 46.93 -17.86 5.90
C LEU A 153 48.23 -18.22 5.18
N ALA A 154 49.40 -17.87 5.73
CA ALA A 154 50.69 -18.20 5.12
C ALA A 154 50.92 -19.72 4.98
N GLU A 155 50.51 -20.50 5.98
CA GLU A 155 50.59 -21.98 5.95
C GLU A 155 49.66 -22.60 4.91
N ASN A 156 48.54 -21.95 4.61
CA ASN A 156 47.48 -22.50 3.75
C ASN A 156 47.33 -21.76 2.42
N LEU A 157 48.24 -20.83 2.09
CA LEU A 157 48.10 -19.93 0.94
C LEU A 157 48.00 -20.72 -0.38
N TYR A 158 48.85 -21.71 -0.58
CA TYR A 158 48.86 -22.49 -1.82
C TYR A 158 47.56 -23.27 -2.03
N GLU A 159 47.07 -23.96 -1.00
CA GLU A 159 45.79 -24.69 -1.08
C GLU A 159 44.60 -23.73 -1.26
N HIS A 160 44.63 -22.56 -0.60
CA HIS A 160 43.62 -21.51 -0.79
C HIS A 160 43.61 -21.03 -2.25
N LEU A 161 44.76 -20.84 -2.87
CA LEU A 161 44.83 -20.33 -4.24
C LEU A 161 44.51 -21.41 -5.29
N GLU A 162 44.88 -22.67 -5.06
CA GLU A 162 44.46 -23.79 -5.91
C GLU A 162 42.94 -24.01 -5.91
N GLU A 163 42.25 -23.64 -4.83
CA GLU A 163 40.78 -23.70 -4.74
C GLU A 163 40.10 -22.56 -5.53
N GLN A 164 40.80 -21.43 -5.75
CA GLN A 164 40.24 -20.23 -6.38
C GLN A 164 40.54 -20.15 -7.89
N PHE A 165 41.59 -20.83 -8.36
CA PHE A 165 42.04 -20.78 -9.75
C PHE A 165 42.05 -22.17 -10.41
N PRO A 166 41.96 -22.24 -11.75
CA PRO A 166 42.10 -23.51 -12.46
C PRO A 166 43.42 -24.22 -12.13
N PRO A 167 43.45 -25.57 -12.15
CA PRO A 167 44.69 -26.31 -11.96
C PRO A 167 45.74 -25.90 -13.00
N ARG A 168 47.01 -25.83 -12.58
CA ARG A 168 48.14 -25.48 -13.46
C ARG A 168 48.16 -26.34 -14.72
N GLY A 169 48.30 -25.71 -15.89
CA GLY A 169 48.34 -26.39 -17.19
C GLY A 169 47.03 -27.04 -17.64
N SER A 170 45.90 -26.72 -17.02
CA SER A 170 44.60 -27.21 -17.51
C SER A 170 44.22 -26.51 -18.82
N LYS A 171 43.62 -27.25 -19.76
CA LYS A 171 43.03 -26.68 -21.00
C LYS A 171 41.69 -25.96 -20.76
N VAL A 172 41.32 -25.72 -19.51
CA VAL A 172 40.10 -25.01 -19.13
C VAL A 172 40.33 -23.52 -19.42
N GLN A 173 39.24 -22.80 -19.69
CA GLN A 173 39.22 -21.37 -19.99
C GLN A 173 40.09 -20.57 -19.00
N VAL A 174 41.07 -19.83 -19.52
CA VAL A 174 41.91 -18.90 -18.75
C VAL A 174 41.01 -17.90 -18.03
N MET A 175 41.27 -17.67 -16.74
CA MET A 175 40.47 -16.77 -15.92
C MET A 175 40.89 -15.32 -16.15
N HIS A 176 39.94 -14.40 -16.28
CA HIS A 176 40.20 -12.96 -16.32
C HIS A 176 39.64 -12.34 -15.03
N PRO A 177 40.38 -12.38 -13.90
CA PRO A 177 39.90 -11.86 -12.63
C PRO A 177 39.65 -10.35 -12.73
N ALA A 178 38.58 -9.89 -12.10
CA ALA A 178 38.25 -8.47 -12.06
C ALA A 178 39.11 -7.72 -11.03
N ASP A 179 39.14 -6.39 -11.10
CA ASP A 179 39.95 -5.55 -10.19
C ASP A 179 39.66 -5.84 -8.71
N ARG A 180 38.40 -6.14 -8.35
CA ARG A 180 38.01 -6.55 -7.00
C ARG A 180 38.72 -7.82 -6.55
N ASP A 181 38.77 -8.83 -7.43
CA ASP A 181 39.38 -10.13 -7.14
C ASP A 181 40.90 -9.96 -7.02
N ILE A 182 41.49 -9.16 -7.90
CA ILE A 182 42.91 -8.81 -7.85
C ILE A 182 43.25 -8.08 -6.55
N LEU A 183 42.43 -7.11 -6.13
CA LEU A 183 42.62 -6.39 -4.86
C LEU A 183 42.40 -7.29 -3.64
N THR A 184 41.45 -8.23 -3.69
CA THR A 184 41.20 -9.21 -2.62
C THR A 184 42.37 -10.18 -2.49
N LEU A 185 42.83 -10.72 -3.62
CA LEU A 185 44.02 -11.55 -3.70
C LEU A 185 45.25 -10.80 -3.20
N GLY A 186 45.44 -9.54 -3.61
CA GLY A 186 46.53 -8.69 -3.17
C GLY A 186 46.50 -8.39 -1.66
N LYS A 187 45.30 -8.30 -1.05
CA LYS A 187 45.14 -8.16 0.41
C LYS A 187 45.60 -9.43 1.15
N ASP A 188 45.21 -10.60 0.66
CA ASP A 188 45.61 -11.90 1.23
C ASP A 188 47.13 -12.12 1.05
N LEU A 189 47.66 -11.87 -0.16
CA LEU A 189 49.09 -11.93 -0.45
C LEU A 189 49.89 -10.94 0.40
N MET A 190 49.41 -9.71 0.58
CA MET A 190 50.06 -8.72 1.44
C MET A 190 50.24 -9.26 2.86
N ALA A 191 49.20 -9.87 3.43
CA ALA A 191 49.26 -10.40 4.79
C ALA A 191 50.34 -11.47 4.93
N VAL A 192 50.49 -12.35 3.92
CA VAL A 192 51.50 -13.42 3.89
C VAL A 192 52.90 -12.86 3.67
N ILE A 193 53.09 -12.05 2.62
CA ILE A 193 54.41 -11.52 2.24
C ILE A 193 54.98 -10.65 3.36
N ARG A 194 54.11 -9.87 4.03
CA ARG A 194 54.47 -9.11 5.23
C ARG A 194 54.88 -10.02 6.40
N HIS A 195 54.19 -11.15 6.60
CA HIS A 195 54.56 -12.13 7.62
C HIS A 195 55.92 -12.78 7.33
N GLN A 196 56.24 -13.00 6.06
CA GLN A 196 57.53 -13.55 5.59
C GLN A 196 58.68 -12.52 5.62
N GLY A 197 58.41 -11.24 5.92
CA GLY A 197 59.43 -10.18 5.99
C GLY A 197 59.99 -9.74 4.64
N ARG A 198 59.28 -10.00 3.54
CA ARG A 198 59.69 -9.62 2.17
C ARG A 198 59.10 -8.26 1.76
N PRO A 199 59.69 -7.56 0.76
CA PRO A 199 59.07 -6.37 0.16
C PRO A 199 57.69 -6.72 -0.43
N VAL A 200 56.63 -6.08 0.09
CA VAL A 200 55.25 -6.49 -0.18
C VAL A 200 54.84 -6.31 -1.64
N ALA A 201 55.03 -5.11 -2.22
CA ALA A 201 54.59 -4.83 -3.58
C ALA A 201 55.31 -5.71 -4.62
N ALA A 202 56.65 -5.82 -4.52
CA ALA A 202 57.44 -6.69 -5.39
C ALA A 202 57.03 -8.17 -5.25
N GLY A 203 56.78 -8.64 -4.02
CA GLY A 203 56.34 -10.03 -3.80
C GLY A 203 54.94 -10.32 -4.34
N ILE A 204 54.03 -9.33 -4.38
CA ILE A 204 52.72 -9.49 -5.03
C ILE A 204 52.90 -9.60 -6.54
N VAL A 205 53.70 -8.72 -7.16
CA VAL A 205 53.99 -8.76 -8.59
C VAL A 205 54.60 -10.10 -9.00
N GLU A 206 55.65 -10.55 -8.30
CA GLU A 206 56.32 -11.84 -8.54
C GLU A 206 55.32 -13.03 -8.51
N TYR A 207 54.36 -12.99 -7.58
CA TYR A 207 53.34 -14.03 -7.48
C TYR A 207 52.37 -13.99 -8.67
N LEU A 208 51.92 -12.79 -9.07
CA LEU A 208 51.00 -12.62 -10.19
C LEU A 208 51.64 -12.98 -11.53
N GLU A 209 52.90 -12.61 -11.74
CA GLU A 209 53.68 -13.01 -12.92
C GLU A 209 53.80 -14.53 -13.02
N ALA A 210 54.11 -15.21 -11.92
CA ALA A 210 54.17 -16.68 -11.89
C ALA A 210 52.81 -17.34 -12.22
N GLY A 211 51.69 -16.74 -11.82
CA GLY A 211 50.35 -17.24 -12.16
C GLY A 211 49.97 -17.02 -13.63
N ILE A 212 50.45 -15.95 -14.25
CA ILE A 212 50.31 -15.69 -15.69
C ILE A 212 51.15 -16.70 -16.48
N ASP A 213 52.41 -16.91 -16.08
CA ASP A 213 53.32 -17.87 -16.73
C ASP A 213 52.78 -19.32 -16.67
N ASP A 214 52.00 -19.64 -15.63
CA ASP A 214 51.35 -20.95 -15.43
C ASP A 214 49.96 -21.06 -16.12
N ASP A 215 49.57 -20.08 -16.95
CA ASP A 215 48.26 -19.97 -17.64
C ASP A 215 47.05 -20.02 -16.67
N GLN A 216 47.22 -19.61 -15.40
CA GLN A 216 46.14 -19.65 -14.41
C GLN A 216 45.12 -18.51 -14.61
N PHE A 217 45.62 -17.33 -14.99
CA PHE A 217 44.81 -16.14 -15.23
C PHE A 217 45.53 -15.13 -16.14
N GLU A 218 44.77 -14.20 -16.72
CA GLU A 218 45.27 -13.05 -17.48
C GLU A 218 44.96 -11.73 -16.76
N LEU A 219 45.94 -10.83 -16.69
CA LEU A 219 45.85 -9.53 -16.02
C LEU A 219 46.29 -8.39 -16.94
N GLY A 220 45.76 -7.20 -16.72
CA GLY A 220 46.28 -5.99 -17.35
C GLY A 220 47.64 -5.57 -16.79
N ASP A 221 48.50 -5.01 -17.65
CA ASP A 221 49.87 -4.59 -17.32
C ASP A 221 49.97 -3.70 -16.07
N GLN A 222 48.93 -2.91 -15.76
CA GLN A 222 48.92 -2.06 -14.56
C GLN A 222 49.12 -2.84 -13.26
N TYR A 223 48.64 -4.09 -13.19
CA TYR A 223 48.72 -4.96 -12.00
C TYR A 223 50.09 -5.60 -11.83
N LEU A 224 50.94 -5.55 -12.86
CA LEU A 224 52.30 -6.07 -12.83
C LEU A 224 53.33 -4.99 -12.47
N THR A 225 52.88 -3.86 -11.93
CA THR A 225 53.76 -2.77 -11.50
C THR A 225 53.74 -2.60 -9.99
N GLU A 226 54.92 -2.42 -9.38
CA GLU A 226 55.02 -2.11 -7.95
C GLU A 226 54.29 -0.80 -7.60
N THR A 227 54.25 0.17 -8.52
CA THR A 227 53.62 1.48 -8.33
C THR A 227 52.12 1.36 -8.00
N PHE A 228 51.41 0.46 -8.70
CA PHE A 228 50.00 0.19 -8.44
C PHE A 228 49.80 -0.36 -7.03
N TRP A 229 50.55 -1.40 -6.65
CA TRP A 229 50.41 -2.04 -5.34
C TRP A 229 50.83 -1.14 -4.19
N ASN A 230 51.90 -0.36 -4.35
CA ASN A 230 52.29 0.64 -3.36
C ASN A 230 51.18 1.68 -3.14
N THR A 231 50.48 2.07 -4.20
CA THR A 231 49.35 3.00 -4.12
C THR A 231 48.15 2.36 -3.41
N ALA A 232 47.76 1.14 -3.81
CA ALA A 232 46.67 0.39 -3.19
C ALA A 232 46.92 0.12 -1.69
N ILE A 233 48.14 -0.26 -1.33
CA ILE A 233 48.56 -0.49 0.07
C ILE A 233 48.50 0.83 0.87
N ALA A 234 48.98 1.94 0.30
CA ALA A 234 48.99 3.24 0.97
C ALA A 234 47.58 3.83 1.17
N GLN A 235 46.69 3.63 0.20
CA GLN A 235 45.28 4.05 0.28
C GLN A 235 44.46 3.13 1.20
N GLY A 236 44.89 1.88 1.32
CA GLY A 236 44.20 0.81 2.04
C GLY A 236 43.24 0.06 1.12
N PHE A 237 43.43 -1.26 1.00
CA PHE A 237 42.61 -2.14 0.14
C PHE A 237 41.11 -2.01 0.40
N ASP A 238 40.71 -1.77 1.65
CA ASP A 238 39.30 -1.65 2.03
C ASP A 238 38.62 -0.48 1.28
N LYS A 239 39.29 0.68 1.11
CA LYS A 239 38.73 1.81 0.35
C LYS A 239 38.56 1.53 -1.13
N SER A 240 39.44 0.72 -1.71
CA SER A 240 39.35 0.30 -3.12
C SER A 240 38.31 -0.81 -3.32
N LEU A 241 37.99 -1.57 -2.29
CA LEU A 241 36.87 -2.54 -2.27
C LEU A 241 35.53 -1.85 -2.02
N ASP A 242 35.51 -0.71 -1.29
CA ASP A 242 34.31 0.07 -1.02
C ASP A 242 33.62 0.53 -2.32
N SER A 243 34.37 0.95 -3.35
CA SER A 243 33.77 1.30 -4.66
C SER A 243 33.08 0.12 -5.36
N PHE A 244 33.50 -1.12 -5.08
CA PHE A 244 32.81 -2.32 -5.56
C PHE A 244 31.58 -2.66 -4.74
N SER A 245 31.59 -2.34 -3.44
CA SER A 245 30.42 -2.50 -2.57
C SER A 245 29.22 -1.66 -3.06
N GLU A 246 29.48 -0.50 -3.66
CA GLU A 246 28.45 0.32 -4.30
C GLU A 246 27.83 -0.39 -5.53
N LEU A 247 28.64 -1.11 -6.30
CA LEU A 247 28.17 -1.84 -7.50
C LEU A 247 27.38 -3.10 -7.15
N THR A 248 27.68 -3.78 -6.04
CA THR A 248 27.05 -5.04 -5.63
C THR A 248 25.90 -4.83 -4.66
N ALA A 249 26.12 -4.14 -3.54
CA ALA A 249 25.21 -4.13 -2.40
C ALA A 249 24.29 -2.90 -2.33
N SER A 250 24.63 -1.80 -3.02
CA SER A 250 23.85 -0.56 -2.92
C SER A 250 22.66 -0.57 -3.89
N VAL A 251 21.46 -0.64 -3.29
CA VAL A 251 20.19 -0.37 -3.97
C VAL A 251 19.95 1.13 -3.94
N ARG A 252 19.77 1.70 -5.12
CA ARG A 252 19.54 3.12 -5.37
C ARG A 252 18.06 3.39 -5.69
N LEU A 253 17.57 4.61 -5.53
CA LEU A 253 16.18 4.99 -5.86
C LEU A 253 15.86 4.71 -7.33
N GLN A 254 16.81 4.95 -8.24
CA GLN A 254 16.70 4.63 -9.66
C GLN A 254 16.62 3.11 -9.94
N ASP A 255 17.01 2.27 -8.98
CA ASP A 255 16.82 0.82 -9.06
C ASP A 255 15.41 0.43 -8.60
N GLN A 256 14.76 1.24 -7.77
CA GLN A 256 13.41 0.99 -7.27
C GLN A 256 12.35 1.47 -8.27
N ILE A 257 12.60 2.60 -8.93
CA ILE A 257 11.65 3.22 -9.86
C ILE A 257 12.35 3.80 -11.10
N SER A 258 11.77 3.58 -12.28
CA SER A 258 12.27 4.18 -13.51
C SER A 258 11.89 5.67 -13.60
N ALA A 259 12.61 6.46 -14.39
CA ALA A 259 12.28 7.87 -14.61
C ALA A 259 10.84 8.07 -15.13
N THR A 260 10.39 7.20 -16.04
CA THR A 260 9.02 7.26 -16.55
C THR A 260 7.99 6.88 -15.48
N ASP A 261 8.26 5.85 -14.68
CA ASP A 261 7.33 5.45 -13.62
C ASP A 261 7.27 6.49 -12.49
N ALA A 262 8.38 7.18 -12.18
CA ALA A 262 8.40 8.27 -11.22
C ALA A 262 7.49 9.44 -11.64
N LEU A 263 7.47 9.79 -12.93
CA LEU A 263 6.52 10.77 -13.47
C LEU A 263 5.08 10.24 -13.41
N LYS A 264 4.86 8.95 -13.69
CA LYS A 264 3.53 8.31 -13.59
C LYS A 264 2.94 8.33 -12.18
N LEU A 265 3.78 8.26 -11.13
CA LEU A 265 3.31 8.42 -9.75
C LEU A 265 2.50 9.71 -9.56
N ILE A 266 2.88 10.75 -10.29
CA ILE A 266 2.21 12.05 -10.27
C ILE A 266 1.12 12.09 -11.34
N THR A 267 1.45 11.83 -12.60
CA THR A 267 0.57 12.09 -13.74
C THR A 267 -0.67 11.21 -13.79
N ASP A 268 -0.57 9.97 -13.32
CA ASP A 268 -1.71 9.06 -13.32
C ASP A 268 -2.74 9.57 -12.32
N GLN A 269 -2.31 10.19 -11.22
CA GLN A 269 -3.18 10.67 -10.17
C GLN A 269 -3.62 12.13 -10.32
N MET A 270 -3.01 12.89 -11.24
CA MET A 270 -3.36 14.29 -11.47
C MET A 270 -4.86 14.46 -11.83
N PRO A 271 -5.59 15.35 -11.13
CA PRO A 271 -6.96 15.70 -11.47
C PRO A 271 -7.09 16.14 -12.93
N ALA A 272 -8.25 15.88 -13.56
CA ALA A 272 -8.51 16.23 -14.95
C ALA A 272 -8.39 17.74 -15.25
N LEU A 273 -8.51 18.59 -14.23
CA LEU A 273 -8.36 20.04 -14.32
C LEU A 273 -6.90 20.50 -14.44
N PHE A 274 -5.92 19.61 -14.20
CA PHE A 274 -4.50 19.97 -14.31
C PHE A 274 -4.00 19.78 -15.74
N ASP A 275 -3.26 20.76 -16.25
CA ASP A 275 -2.61 20.66 -17.55
C ASP A 275 -1.38 19.74 -17.46
N LYS A 276 -1.47 18.55 -18.06
CA LYS A 276 -0.35 17.59 -18.12
C LYS A 276 0.69 17.99 -19.18
N THR A 277 0.34 18.88 -20.11
CA THR A 277 1.18 19.20 -21.28
C THR A 277 2.51 19.81 -20.88
N GLU A 278 2.49 20.69 -19.88
CA GLU A 278 3.70 21.33 -19.37
C GLU A 278 4.65 20.30 -18.74
N LEU A 279 4.12 19.42 -17.88
CA LEU A 279 4.89 18.37 -17.22
C LEU A 279 5.46 17.34 -18.21
N MET A 280 4.78 17.08 -19.34
CA MET A 280 5.23 16.10 -20.33
C MET A 280 6.21 16.67 -21.37
N ARG A 281 6.45 17.98 -21.37
CA ARG A 281 7.34 18.63 -22.33
C ARG A 281 8.78 18.62 -21.84
N ASN A 282 9.59 17.76 -22.46
CA ASN A 282 11.00 17.52 -22.19
C ASN A 282 11.34 17.40 -20.69
N PRO A 283 10.68 16.50 -19.93
CA PRO A 283 10.93 16.39 -18.51
C PRO A 283 12.31 15.80 -18.23
N SER A 284 12.94 16.26 -17.16
CA SER A 284 14.13 15.65 -16.57
C SER A 284 13.77 15.06 -15.21
N VAL A 285 14.24 13.84 -14.94
CA VAL A 285 14.07 13.19 -13.63
C VAL A 285 15.43 13.06 -12.97
N THR A 286 15.57 13.59 -11.76
CA THR A 286 16.82 13.55 -11.00
C THR A 286 16.62 12.79 -9.69
N PHE A 287 17.40 11.73 -9.48
CA PHE A 287 17.38 10.92 -8.27
C PHE A 287 18.32 11.51 -7.21
N ILE A 288 17.81 11.75 -6.01
CA ILE A 288 18.52 12.33 -4.87
C ILE A 288 18.59 11.30 -3.76
N GLU A 289 19.78 10.83 -3.43
CA GLU A 289 19.97 9.76 -2.44
C GLU A 289 20.71 10.18 -1.18
N SER A 290 21.30 11.37 -1.18
CA SER A 290 22.09 11.86 -0.05
C SER A 290 22.01 13.38 0.07
N ASP A 291 22.37 13.89 1.25
CA ASP A 291 22.38 15.33 1.55
C ASP A 291 23.58 16.07 0.92
N THR A 292 23.90 15.78 -0.34
CA THR A 292 24.98 16.51 -1.00
C THR A 292 24.55 17.95 -1.26
N LYS A 293 25.47 18.88 -0.99
CA LYS A 293 25.28 20.33 -1.15
C LYS A 293 24.75 20.74 -2.55
N ASN A 294 25.08 19.97 -3.58
CA ASN A 294 24.61 20.19 -4.95
C ASN A 294 23.16 19.72 -5.17
N GLN A 295 22.73 18.64 -4.51
CA GLN A 295 21.36 18.12 -4.56
C GLN A 295 20.40 19.01 -3.74
N MET A 296 20.86 19.54 -2.60
CA MET A 296 20.12 20.58 -1.86
C MET A 296 19.91 21.87 -2.69
N ALA A 297 20.86 22.19 -3.57
CA ALA A 297 20.68 23.29 -4.52
C ALA A 297 19.63 22.97 -5.59
N ALA A 298 19.45 21.69 -5.97
CA ALA A 298 18.40 21.27 -6.90
C ALA A 298 17.01 21.44 -6.27
N LEU A 299 16.83 21.04 -5.00
CA LEU A 299 15.58 21.27 -4.25
C LEU A 299 15.24 22.76 -4.14
N LYS A 300 16.22 23.62 -3.83
CA LYS A 300 16.00 25.08 -3.78
C LYS A 300 15.65 25.70 -5.13
N ARG A 301 16.12 25.10 -6.23
CA ARG A 301 15.90 25.59 -7.59
C ARG A 301 14.65 24.99 -8.23
N LEU A 302 14.03 23.99 -7.61
CA LEU A 302 12.84 23.34 -8.12
C LEU A 302 11.74 24.38 -8.37
N GLY A 303 11.14 24.37 -9.57
CA GLY A 303 10.18 25.38 -10.02
C GLY A 303 10.78 26.72 -10.47
N HIS A 304 11.99 27.07 -10.02
CA HIS A 304 12.61 28.39 -10.24
C HIS A 304 13.67 28.42 -11.34
N SER A 305 14.15 27.26 -11.81
CA SER A 305 15.16 27.16 -12.87
C SER A 305 14.59 27.36 -14.29
N GLY A 306 13.27 27.30 -14.45
CA GLY A 306 12.61 27.22 -15.75
C GLY A 306 12.76 25.86 -16.44
N GLU A 307 13.44 24.89 -15.80
CA GLU A 307 13.57 23.52 -16.28
C GLU A 307 12.40 22.68 -15.77
N ASN A 308 11.82 21.85 -16.65
CA ASN A 308 10.80 20.88 -16.27
C ASN A 308 11.45 19.68 -15.57
N THR A 309 11.78 19.86 -14.30
CA THR A 309 12.51 18.87 -13.49
C THR A 309 11.60 18.25 -12.43
N THR A 310 11.61 16.93 -12.37
CA THR A 310 11.07 16.13 -11.27
C THR A 310 12.21 15.54 -10.46
N LEU A 311 12.13 15.67 -9.14
CA LEU A 311 13.08 15.09 -8.21
C LEU A 311 12.51 13.80 -7.64
N VAL A 312 13.36 12.78 -7.48
CA VAL A 312 13.00 11.54 -6.78
C VAL A 312 13.85 11.45 -5.52
N VAL A 313 13.21 11.45 -4.36
CA VAL A 313 13.83 11.46 -3.03
C VAL A 313 13.36 10.24 -2.24
N PRO A 314 14.10 9.76 -1.23
CA PRO A 314 13.64 8.66 -0.39
C PRO A 314 12.64 9.18 0.64
N ASP A 315 11.67 8.34 1.02
CA ASP A 315 10.89 8.49 2.25
C ASP A 315 11.70 8.00 3.47
N GLU A 316 11.09 8.00 4.66
CA GLU A 316 11.71 7.52 5.90
C GLU A 316 12.12 6.03 5.85
N ASN A 317 11.49 5.24 4.97
CA ASN A 317 11.73 3.82 4.78
C ASN A 317 12.61 3.52 3.54
N GLY A 318 13.08 4.56 2.83
CA GLY A 318 13.87 4.45 1.61
C GLY A 318 13.07 4.21 0.32
N GLN A 319 11.73 4.33 0.34
CA GLN A 319 10.86 4.26 -0.83
C GLN A 319 10.90 5.55 -1.65
N PRO A 320 10.71 5.51 -2.97
CA PRO A 320 10.81 6.69 -3.81
C PRO A 320 9.58 7.59 -3.69
N ILE A 321 9.81 8.88 -3.50
CA ILE A 321 8.84 9.96 -3.62
C ILE A 321 9.25 10.83 -4.80
N ALA A 322 8.35 11.00 -5.78
CA ALA A 322 8.52 11.95 -6.87
C ALA A 322 7.94 13.31 -6.48
N ILE A 323 8.70 14.39 -6.69
CA ILE A 323 8.33 15.77 -6.38
C ILE A 323 8.57 16.63 -7.62
N THR A 324 7.57 17.39 -8.04
CA THR A 324 7.65 18.29 -9.20
C THR A 324 6.90 19.58 -8.92
N PRO A 325 7.30 20.74 -9.46
CA PRO A 325 6.46 21.93 -9.38
C PRO A 325 5.13 21.67 -10.11
N LYS A 326 4.04 22.26 -9.62
CA LYS A 326 2.71 22.13 -10.20
C LYS A 326 2.68 22.70 -11.63
N SER A 327 3.27 23.87 -11.82
CA SER A 327 3.41 24.58 -13.09
C SER A 327 4.52 25.62 -12.97
N SER A 328 5.03 26.14 -14.09
CA SER A 328 5.97 27.27 -14.10
C SER A 328 5.36 28.56 -13.54
N GLU A 329 4.04 28.69 -13.55
CA GLU A 329 3.31 29.81 -12.94
C GLU A 329 3.20 29.69 -11.42
N MET A 330 3.50 28.52 -10.84
CA MET A 330 3.39 28.22 -9.40
C MET A 330 4.64 27.46 -8.92
N PRO A 331 5.82 28.11 -8.90
CA PRO A 331 7.10 27.45 -8.61
C PRO A 331 7.21 26.95 -7.16
N ASP A 332 6.43 27.54 -6.25
CA ASP A 332 6.38 27.23 -4.81
C ASP A 332 5.21 26.30 -4.44
N THR A 333 4.43 25.85 -5.42
CA THR A 333 3.39 24.82 -5.22
C THR A 333 3.88 23.52 -5.86
N TRP A 334 4.15 22.52 -5.05
CA TRP A 334 4.72 21.25 -5.47
C TRP A 334 3.66 20.16 -5.48
N MET A 335 3.80 19.24 -6.42
CA MET A 335 3.07 17.97 -6.47
C MET A 335 4.03 16.86 -6.05
N ALA A 336 3.64 16.10 -5.03
CA ALA A 336 4.38 14.94 -4.55
C ALA A 336 3.55 13.67 -4.76
N GLY A 337 4.19 12.59 -5.18
CA GLY A 337 3.56 11.27 -5.34
C GLY A 337 4.51 10.14 -4.96
N ALA A 338 3.96 9.05 -4.41
CA ALA A 338 4.73 7.86 -4.04
C ALA A 338 3.96 6.57 -4.38
N PRO A 339 4.65 5.43 -4.55
CA PRO A 339 4.00 4.15 -4.84
C PRO A 339 2.94 3.80 -3.79
N GLY A 340 1.72 3.50 -4.24
CA GLY A 340 0.61 3.12 -3.34
C GLY A 340 0.13 4.26 -2.42
N LYS A 341 0.55 5.50 -2.66
CA LYS A 341 0.18 6.69 -1.90
C LYS A 341 -0.52 7.70 -2.80
N ARG A 342 -1.38 8.50 -2.20
CA ARG A 342 -2.12 9.55 -2.92
C ARG A 342 -1.20 10.71 -3.28
N LEU A 343 -1.45 11.29 -4.44
CA LEU A 343 -0.88 12.57 -4.82
C LEU A 343 -1.21 13.62 -3.76
N GLN A 344 -0.20 14.38 -3.36
CA GLN A 344 -0.34 15.54 -2.49
C GLN A 344 0.15 16.79 -3.22
N VAL A 345 -0.56 17.89 -3.04
CA VAL A 345 -0.19 19.22 -3.50
C VAL A 345 0.11 20.07 -2.29
N ILE A 346 1.32 20.63 -2.28
CA ILE A 346 1.97 21.17 -1.10
C ILE A 346 2.49 22.55 -1.46
N LYS A 347 2.13 23.55 -0.66
CA LYS A 347 2.73 24.88 -0.75
C LYS A 347 3.99 24.91 0.12
N VAL A 348 5.10 25.35 -0.47
CA VAL A 348 6.37 25.56 0.23
C VAL A 348 6.77 27.01 0.15
N SER A 349 7.30 27.60 1.23
CA SER A 349 7.71 29.00 1.20
C SER A 349 9.05 29.17 0.46
N PRO A 350 9.22 30.22 -0.36
CA PRO A 350 10.48 30.54 -1.02
C PRO A 350 11.62 30.84 -0.02
N ASP A 351 11.29 31.21 1.22
CA ASP A 351 12.27 31.53 2.27
C ASP A 351 12.72 30.29 3.08
N MET A 352 11.99 29.17 2.97
CA MET A 352 12.34 27.92 3.66
C MET A 352 13.62 27.31 3.11
N ASP A 353 14.39 26.67 3.99
CA ASP A 353 15.58 25.93 3.59
C ASP A 353 15.22 24.62 2.85
N ALA A 354 16.21 24.01 2.19
CA ALA A 354 15.98 22.84 1.35
C ALA A 354 15.50 21.62 2.14
N PHE A 355 15.99 21.47 3.37
CA PHE A 355 15.67 20.35 4.25
C PHE A 355 14.26 20.47 4.78
N GLU A 356 13.86 21.67 5.21
CA GLU A 356 12.51 21.94 5.67
C GLU A 356 11.50 21.68 4.55
N ARG A 357 11.77 22.14 3.32
CA ARG A 357 10.90 21.85 2.16
C ARG A 357 10.80 20.36 1.85
N LEU A 358 11.93 19.64 1.89
CA LEU A 358 11.94 18.19 1.68
C LEU A 358 11.15 17.47 2.77
N HIS A 359 11.33 17.87 4.03
CA HIS A 359 10.63 17.29 5.16
C HIS A 359 9.12 17.46 5.04
N ILE A 360 8.64 18.66 4.69
CA ILE A 360 7.20 18.91 4.44
C ILE A 360 6.68 17.99 3.32
N ALA A 361 7.44 17.81 2.24
CA ALA A 361 7.05 16.93 1.15
C ALA A 361 6.97 15.45 1.56
N GLN A 362 7.93 14.99 2.37
CA GLN A 362 7.95 13.63 2.93
C GLN A 362 6.79 13.41 3.91
N GLU A 363 6.58 14.34 4.84
CA GLU A 363 5.51 14.29 5.84
C GLU A 363 4.13 14.23 5.17
N ALA A 364 3.88 15.09 4.19
CA ALA A 364 2.61 15.08 3.44
C ALA A 364 2.34 13.72 2.76
N ILE A 365 3.35 13.08 2.17
CA ILE A 365 3.21 11.76 1.55
C ILE A 365 3.07 10.64 2.59
N ASN A 366 3.80 10.73 3.69
CA ASN A 366 3.71 9.76 4.78
C ASN A 366 2.30 9.76 5.38
N ASP A 367 1.73 10.94 5.60
CA ASP A 367 0.37 11.16 6.10
C ASP A 367 -0.72 10.91 5.03
N SER A 368 -0.33 10.87 3.75
CA SER A 368 -1.29 10.61 2.68
C SER A 368 -1.89 9.20 2.80
N ALA A 369 -3.20 9.11 2.54
CA ALA A 369 -3.91 7.84 2.58
C ALA A 369 -3.39 6.88 1.48
N ALA A 370 -3.32 5.60 1.82
CA ALA A 370 -2.91 4.56 0.88
C ALA A 370 -3.91 4.44 -0.28
N LEU A 371 -3.40 4.34 -1.50
CA LEU A 371 -4.14 3.88 -2.67
C LEU A 371 -4.17 2.36 -2.67
N LYS A 372 -5.17 1.79 -2.02
CA LYS A 372 -5.47 0.36 -2.14
C LYS A 372 -6.53 0.20 -3.23
N SER A 373 -6.18 -0.42 -4.35
CA SER A 373 -7.18 -0.89 -5.31
C SER A 373 -7.23 -2.41 -5.27
N VAL A 374 -8.44 -2.96 -5.32
CA VAL A 374 -8.66 -4.40 -5.48
C VAL A 374 -9.08 -4.60 -6.92
N SER A 375 -8.19 -5.16 -7.74
CA SER A 375 -8.40 -5.36 -9.19
C SER A 375 -9.61 -6.22 -9.53
N ASP A 376 -10.21 -6.90 -8.54
CA ASP A 376 -11.40 -7.73 -8.71
C ASP A 376 -12.44 -7.54 -7.57
N PHE A 377 -12.67 -6.28 -7.19
CA PHE A 377 -13.65 -5.92 -6.17
C PHE A 377 -15.04 -6.58 -6.40
N PRO A 378 -15.62 -6.60 -7.62
CA PRO A 378 -16.93 -7.21 -7.84
C PRO A 378 -16.98 -8.70 -7.52
N ASN A 379 -15.95 -9.48 -7.88
CA ASN A 379 -15.93 -10.90 -7.57
C ASN A 379 -15.63 -11.16 -6.09
N ALA A 380 -14.80 -10.32 -5.45
CA ALA A 380 -14.57 -10.40 -4.01
C ALA A 380 -15.88 -10.23 -3.22
N VAL A 381 -16.70 -9.25 -3.58
CA VAL A 381 -18.03 -9.06 -2.98
C VAL A 381 -18.93 -10.28 -3.20
N LYS A 382 -19.00 -10.79 -4.44
CA LYS A 382 -19.81 -12.00 -4.74
C LYS A 382 -19.38 -13.23 -3.95
N GLN A 383 -18.06 -13.46 -3.83
CA GLN A 383 -17.51 -14.56 -3.04
C GLN A 383 -17.87 -14.40 -1.57
N LEU A 384 -17.75 -13.20 -1.03
CA LEU A 384 -18.08 -12.93 0.37
C LEU A 384 -19.58 -13.13 0.66
N TYR A 385 -20.44 -12.72 -0.28
CA TYR A 385 -21.88 -12.95 -0.21
C TYR A 385 -22.24 -14.44 -0.24
N GLN A 386 -21.53 -15.23 -1.06
CA GLN A 386 -21.71 -16.68 -1.11
C GLN A 386 -21.22 -17.35 0.18
N GLN A 387 -20.05 -16.95 0.70
CA GLN A 387 -19.52 -17.43 1.97
C GLN A 387 -20.49 -17.18 3.13
N TRP A 388 -21.13 -16.01 3.16
CA TRP A 388 -22.17 -15.68 4.14
C TRP A 388 -23.37 -16.63 4.08
N ARG A 389 -23.89 -16.91 2.87
CA ARG A 389 -25.03 -17.82 2.68
C ARG A 389 -24.70 -19.26 3.08
N ASP A 390 -23.46 -19.68 2.88
CA ASP A 390 -23.01 -21.03 3.15
C ASP A 390 -22.64 -21.27 4.63
N LEU A 391 -22.75 -20.26 5.49
CA LEU A 391 -22.44 -20.41 6.91
C LEU A 391 -23.38 -21.42 7.61
N PRO A 392 -22.82 -22.39 8.35
CA PRO A 392 -23.61 -23.40 9.03
C PRO A 392 -24.38 -22.79 10.21
N THR A 393 -25.66 -23.15 10.34
CA THR A 393 -26.56 -22.61 11.38
C THR A 393 -26.83 -23.59 12.52
N ASN A 394 -26.26 -24.79 12.44
CA ASN A 394 -26.38 -25.86 13.44
C ASN A 394 -25.41 -25.73 14.61
N ASP A 395 -24.36 -24.92 14.48
CA ASP A 395 -23.38 -24.63 15.54
C ASP A 395 -23.22 -23.12 15.76
N LYS A 396 -23.64 -22.64 16.94
CA LYS A 396 -23.60 -21.21 17.31
C LYS A 396 -22.17 -20.66 17.31
N GLY A 397 -21.17 -21.48 17.68
CA GLY A 397 -19.76 -21.08 17.70
C GLY A 397 -19.20 -20.83 16.30
N THR A 398 -19.36 -21.80 15.41
CA THR A 398 -18.92 -21.71 14.00
C THR A 398 -19.64 -20.59 13.26
N LEU A 399 -20.95 -20.43 13.45
CA LEU A 399 -21.72 -19.34 12.83
C LEU A 399 -21.19 -17.97 13.27
N ARG A 400 -20.95 -17.78 14.57
CA ARG A 400 -20.45 -16.51 15.10
C ARG A 400 -19.06 -16.18 14.57
N ALA A 401 -18.14 -17.14 14.61
CA ALA A 401 -16.79 -16.97 14.07
C ALA A 401 -16.83 -16.63 12.58
N GLY A 402 -17.64 -17.34 11.79
CA GLY A 402 -17.79 -17.06 10.37
C GLY A 402 -18.38 -15.68 10.07
N LEU A 403 -19.36 -15.21 10.86
CA LEU A 403 -19.89 -13.85 10.71
C LEU A 403 -18.88 -12.77 11.09
N ASP A 404 -18.09 -13.00 12.15
CA ASP A 404 -17.02 -12.09 12.56
C ASP A 404 -15.93 -11.97 11.46
N ASP A 405 -15.56 -13.10 10.83
CA ASP A 405 -14.63 -13.14 9.68
C ASP A 405 -15.19 -12.38 8.46
N ILE A 406 -16.50 -12.49 8.21
CA ILE A 406 -17.17 -11.77 7.13
C ILE A 406 -17.18 -10.27 7.42
N GLN A 407 -17.52 -9.85 8.65
CA GLN A 407 -17.49 -8.43 9.04
C GLN A 407 -16.08 -7.84 8.94
N TYR A 408 -15.05 -8.60 9.32
CA TYR A 408 -13.67 -8.20 9.11
C TYR A 408 -13.35 -8.02 7.63
N SER A 409 -13.75 -8.97 6.78
CA SER A 409 -13.53 -8.93 5.33
C SER A 409 -14.27 -7.76 4.66
N ILE A 410 -15.51 -7.48 5.09
CA ILE A 410 -16.27 -6.31 4.64
C ILE A 410 -15.47 -5.04 4.92
N ARG A 411 -14.99 -4.85 6.15
CA ARG A 411 -14.21 -3.66 6.54
C ARG A 411 -12.91 -3.53 5.75
N GLN A 412 -12.22 -4.63 5.48
CA GLN A 412 -11.03 -4.61 4.63
C GLN A 412 -11.36 -4.19 3.20
N LEU A 413 -12.46 -4.70 2.63
CA LEU A 413 -12.87 -4.35 1.27
C LEU A 413 -13.35 -2.90 1.18
N THR A 414 -14.19 -2.41 2.09
CA THR A 414 -14.67 -1.01 2.08
C THR A 414 -13.51 -0.03 2.21
N ALA A 415 -12.48 -0.36 3.00
CA ALA A 415 -11.30 0.50 3.18
C ALA A 415 -10.49 0.71 1.89
N THR A 416 -10.77 -0.04 0.83
CA THR A 416 -10.14 0.11 -0.50
C THR A 416 -11.02 0.89 -1.49
N GLN A 417 -12.26 1.22 -1.12
CA GLN A 417 -13.24 1.81 -2.02
C GLN A 417 -13.53 3.25 -1.62
N ALA A 418 -13.87 4.09 -2.59
CA ALA A 418 -14.40 5.41 -2.27
C ALA A 418 -15.80 5.26 -1.63
N PRO A 419 -16.25 6.23 -0.81
CA PRO A 419 -17.59 6.20 -0.26
C PRO A 419 -18.61 6.25 -1.41
N PRO A 420 -19.80 5.65 -1.21
CA PRO A 420 -20.94 5.87 -2.08
C PRO A 420 -21.11 7.31 -2.54
N GLY A 421 -21.33 7.50 -3.85
CA GLY A 421 -21.53 8.82 -4.45
C GLY A 421 -20.26 9.45 -5.04
N PHE A 422 -19.07 8.94 -4.71
CA PHE A 422 -17.78 9.49 -5.16
C PHE A 422 -16.95 8.58 -6.10
N GLY A 423 -17.33 7.30 -6.25
CA GLY A 423 -16.60 6.30 -7.05
C GLY A 423 -17.11 6.13 -8.49
N ASP A 424 -16.51 5.17 -9.20
CA ASP A 424 -16.91 4.82 -10.57
C ASP A 424 -18.31 4.20 -10.59
N ARG A 425 -19.14 4.58 -11.57
CA ARG A 425 -20.51 4.05 -11.71
C ARG A 425 -20.55 2.52 -11.80
N LEU A 426 -19.48 1.89 -12.31
CA LEU A 426 -19.34 0.44 -12.44
C LEU A 426 -19.17 -0.29 -11.10
N GLU A 427 -18.67 0.40 -10.07
CA GLU A 427 -18.50 -0.13 -8.70
C GLU A 427 -19.76 0.05 -7.85
N GLY A 428 -20.77 0.78 -8.35
CA GLY A 428 -21.99 1.11 -7.61
C GLY A 428 -22.76 -0.10 -7.11
N GLN A 429 -22.98 -1.12 -7.95
CA GLN A 429 -23.73 -2.32 -7.55
C GLN A 429 -22.96 -3.20 -6.55
N PRO A 430 -21.69 -3.57 -6.78
CA PRO A 430 -20.91 -4.30 -5.79
C PRO A 430 -20.79 -3.57 -4.45
N LEU A 431 -20.68 -2.24 -4.45
CA LEU A 431 -20.64 -1.46 -3.21
C LEU A 431 -21.98 -1.51 -2.47
N ARG A 432 -23.11 -1.44 -3.19
CA ARG A 432 -24.46 -1.62 -2.63
C ARG A 432 -24.64 -3.00 -2.02
N ASP A 433 -24.20 -4.04 -2.72
CA ASP A 433 -24.25 -5.42 -2.24
C ASP A 433 -23.41 -5.59 -0.97
N LEU A 434 -22.24 -4.95 -0.90
CA LEU A 434 -21.36 -4.98 0.27
C LEU A 434 -21.95 -4.25 1.49
N VAL A 435 -22.56 -3.08 1.29
CA VAL A 435 -23.27 -2.34 2.36
C VAL A 435 -24.46 -3.17 2.86
N THR A 436 -25.23 -3.77 1.95
CA THR A 436 -26.36 -4.65 2.30
C THR A 436 -25.88 -5.87 3.08
N LEU A 437 -24.78 -6.50 2.64
CA LEU A 437 -24.17 -7.64 3.31
C LEU A 437 -23.72 -7.30 4.74
N SER A 438 -23.25 -6.08 5.00
CA SER A 438 -22.86 -5.64 6.35
C SER A 438 -24.04 -5.65 7.34
N LEU A 439 -25.23 -5.29 6.88
CA LEU A 439 -26.47 -5.37 7.67
C LEU A 439 -26.95 -6.82 7.82
N LEU A 440 -26.88 -7.61 6.75
CA LEU A 440 -27.29 -9.03 6.75
C LEU A 440 -26.40 -9.90 7.65
N ALA A 441 -25.08 -9.74 7.58
CA ALA A 441 -24.11 -10.52 8.35
C ALA A 441 -23.89 -9.98 9.77
N SER A 442 -24.80 -9.14 10.28
CA SER A 442 -24.67 -8.50 11.58
C SER A 442 -24.89 -9.46 12.74
N THR A 443 -24.06 -9.40 13.78
CA THR A 443 -24.27 -10.15 15.05
C THR A 443 -24.88 -9.28 16.16
N GLY A 444 -25.14 -7.99 15.90
CA GLY A 444 -25.62 -7.02 16.89
C GLY A 444 -25.67 -5.60 16.33
N ALA A 445 -25.11 -4.62 17.06
CA ALA A 445 -25.11 -3.17 16.73
C ALA A 445 -24.23 -2.77 15.52
N SER A 446 -24.15 -3.60 14.48
CA SER A 446 -23.35 -3.28 13.28
C SER A 446 -23.96 -2.13 12.47
N ASP A 447 -25.26 -1.88 12.60
CA ASP A 447 -25.95 -0.67 12.12
C ASP A 447 -25.35 0.63 12.68
N ARG A 448 -24.65 0.53 13.84
CA ARG A 448 -23.96 1.64 14.51
C ARG A 448 -22.45 1.63 14.32
N THR A 449 -21.89 0.55 13.78
CA THR A 449 -20.44 0.40 13.62
C THR A 449 -20.01 1.01 12.28
N PRO A 450 -19.17 2.06 12.26
CA PRO A 450 -18.75 2.65 11.00
C PRO A 450 -17.93 1.68 10.15
N LEU A 451 -18.22 1.68 8.85
CA LEU A 451 -17.41 1.10 7.80
C LEU A 451 -16.35 2.12 7.37
N PRO A 452 -15.06 1.74 7.34
CA PRO A 452 -14.01 2.60 6.83
C PRO A 452 -14.03 2.58 5.30
N PHE A 453 -13.97 3.76 4.69
CA PHE A 453 -13.81 3.98 3.25
C PHE A 453 -12.49 4.70 2.98
N SER A 454 -11.96 4.52 1.78
CA SER A 454 -10.85 5.34 1.30
C SER A 454 -11.37 6.71 0.87
N LEU A 455 -10.50 7.72 0.83
CA LEU A 455 -10.88 9.04 0.30
C LEU A 455 -11.23 8.97 -1.20
N PRO A 456 -12.07 9.84 -1.76
CA PRO A 456 -12.24 9.94 -3.21
C PRO A 456 -10.98 10.44 -3.92
N ARG A 457 -10.69 10.01 -5.15
CA ARG A 457 -9.39 10.27 -5.85
C ARG A 457 -8.99 11.75 -5.89
N ASP A 458 -9.95 12.64 -6.16
CA ASP A 458 -9.70 14.08 -6.34
C ASP A 458 -9.88 14.91 -5.06
N ILE A 459 -10.05 14.24 -3.91
CA ILE A 459 -10.36 14.86 -2.62
C ILE A 459 -9.20 14.66 -1.63
N ALA A 460 -8.99 15.65 -0.77
CA ALA A 460 -7.90 15.70 0.21
C ALA A 460 -6.52 15.54 -0.47
N THR A 461 -6.37 16.17 -1.63
CA THR A 461 -5.10 16.29 -2.35
C THR A 461 -4.20 17.36 -1.74
N ILE A 462 -4.72 18.19 -0.83
CA ILE A 462 -3.92 19.13 -0.04
C ILE A 462 -3.87 18.62 1.42
N PRO A 463 -2.69 18.62 2.06
CA PRO A 463 -2.54 18.23 3.47
C PRO A 463 -3.46 19.05 4.38
N SER A 464 -4.03 18.42 5.41
CA SER A 464 -4.90 19.13 6.37
C SER A 464 -4.16 20.21 7.15
N SER A 465 -2.84 20.05 7.31
CA SER A 465 -1.93 21.03 7.90
C SER A 465 -1.71 22.28 7.05
N GLN A 466 -2.17 22.31 5.80
CA GLN A 466 -2.08 23.46 4.90
C GLN A 466 -3.47 23.92 4.44
N PRO A 467 -4.31 24.47 5.36
CA PRO A 467 -5.59 25.04 4.98
C PRO A 467 -5.41 26.24 4.04
N PRO A 468 -6.39 26.50 3.15
CA PRO A 468 -6.45 27.77 2.44
C PRO A 468 -6.57 28.93 3.41
N ALA A 469 -6.03 30.12 3.08
CA ALA A 469 -6.04 31.26 4.00
C ALA A 469 -7.46 31.86 4.21
N ALA A 470 -8.34 31.70 3.23
CA ALA A 470 -9.72 32.14 3.30
C ALA A 470 -10.68 31.09 2.74
N GLU A 471 -11.88 31.01 3.32
CA GLU A 471 -13.01 30.28 2.76
C GLU A 471 -13.93 31.27 2.05
N VAL A 472 -14.33 30.92 0.84
CA VAL A 472 -15.26 31.67 -0.01
C VAL A 472 -16.49 30.82 -0.28
N CYS A 473 -17.66 31.36 0.06
CA CYS A 473 -18.95 30.78 -0.24
C CYS A 473 -19.65 31.63 -1.31
N ILE A 474 -20.10 30.96 -2.37
CA ILE A 474 -20.83 31.59 -3.47
C ILE A 474 -22.26 31.06 -3.44
N SER A 475 -23.24 31.96 -3.35
CA SER A 475 -24.65 31.60 -3.43
C SER A 475 -25.36 32.41 -4.51
N GLU A 476 -26.15 31.73 -5.33
CA GLU A 476 -26.98 32.36 -6.36
C GLU A 476 -28.28 32.88 -5.75
N THR A 477 -28.68 34.09 -6.15
CA THR A 477 -29.99 34.66 -5.78
C THR A 477 -31.01 34.44 -6.90
N GLU A 478 -32.30 34.51 -6.56
CA GLU A 478 -33.43 34.33 -7.49
C GLU A 478 -33.40 35.24 -8.73
N SER A 479 -32.60 36.31 -8.72
CA SER A 479 -32.41 37.26 -9.82
C SER A 479 -31.20 36.97 -10.73
N GLY A 480 -30.49 35.84 -10.57
CA GLY A 480 -29.26 35.55 -11.32
C GLY A 480 -28.05 36.41 -10.89
N ILE A 481 -28.15 37.03 -9.70
CA ILE A 481 -27.09 37.79 -9.04
C ILE A 481 -26.42 36.88 -8.03
N TYR A 482 -25.10 36.94 -7.91
CA TYR A 482 -24.33 36.08 -7.01
C TYR A 482 -23.93 36.85 -5.75
N LYS A 483 -24.03 36.19 -4.61
CA LYS A 483 -23.49 36.64 -3.32
C LYS A 483 -22.20 35.91 -3.06
N VAL A 484 -21.15 36.67 -2.75
CA VAL A 484 -19.83 36.15 -2.39
C VAL A 484 -19.55 36.56 -0.94
N ASP A 485 -19.55 35.57 -0.07
CA ASP A 485 -19.28 35.72 1.36
C ASP A 485 -17.93 35.05 1.64
N TRP A 486 -17.04 35.71 2.40
CA TRP A 486 -15.75 35.11 2.76
C TRP A 486 -15.40 35.26 4.24
N ARG A 487 -14.55 34.37 4.74
CA ARG A 487 -14.00 34.40 6.11
C ARG A 487 -12.57 33.86 6.14
N SER A 488 -11.77 34.32 7.10
CA SER A 488 -10.39 33.83 7.28
C SER A 488 -10.35 32.47 7.97
N VAL A 489 -9.44 31.62 7.52
CA VAL A 489 -9.15 30.32 8.13
C VAL A 489 -7.82 30.42 8.87
N MET A 490 -7.78 29.93 10.11
CA MET A 490 -6.57 29.89 10.92
C MET A 490 -5.61 28.83 10.40
N PRO A 491 -4.30 28.92 10.72
CA PRO A 491 -3.33 27.86 10.38
C PRO A 491 -3.70 26.47 10.94
N SER A 492 -4.53 26.41 11.99
CA SER A 492 -5.08 25.16 12.53
C SER A 492 -6.19 24.52 11.67
N GLY A 493 -6.65 25.20 10.62
CA GLY A 493 -7.81 24.81 9.81
C GLY A 493 -9.16 25.23 10.41
N GLU A 494 -9.16 25.84 11.60
CA GLU A 494 -10.38 26.39 12.23
C GLU A 494 -10.73 27.77 11.66
N ILE A 495 -12.01 28.12 11.71
CA ILE A 495 -12.50 29.40 11.22
C ILE A 495 -12.17 30.51 12.23
N ALA A 496 -11.45 31.55 11.78
CA ALA A 496 -10.96 32.62 12.66
C ALA A 496 -12.07 33.60 13.12
N ASP A 497 -13.12 33.75 12.31
CA ASP A 497 -14.27 34.62 12.58
C ASP A 497 -15.54 33.92 12.07
N GLU A 498 -16.51 33.67 12.96
CA GLU A 498 -17.79 33.04 12.60
C GLU A 498 -18.64 33.91 11.67
N SER A 499 -18.33 35.21 11.57
CA SER A 499 -19.07 36.16 10.75
C SER A 499 -18.44 36.35 9.35
N TYR A 500 -19.17 35.96 8.31
CA TYR A 500 -18.76 36.22 6.92
C TYR A 500 -18.69 37.73 6.66
N ARG A 501 -17.58 38.19 6.05
CA ARG A 501 -17.47 39.53 5.49
C ARG A 501 -18.13 39.53 4.11
N ARG A 502 -19.25 40.24 4.00
CA ARG A 502 -20.18 40.18 2.87
C ARG A 502 -19.81 41.14 1.75
N LEU A 503 -19.64 40.61 0.53
CA LEU A 503 -19.62 41.39 -0.71
C LEU A 503 -20.96 41.18 -1.42
N ARG A 504 -21.79 42.23 -1.49
CA ARG A 504 -23.15 42.13 -2.06
C ARG A 504 -23.13 42.34 -3.57
N ASP A 505 -23.96 41.54 -4.24
CA ASP A 505 -24.50 41.74 -5.58
C ASP A 505 -23.49 41.79 -6.74
N ILE A 506 -22.90 40.64 -7.06
CA ILE A 506 -21.93 40.49 -8.15
C ILE A 506 -22.55 39.74 -9.35
N PRO A 507 -22.49 40.28 -10.58
CA PRO A 507 -22.86 39.54 -11.79
C PRO A 507 -22.00 38.29 -11.99
N SER A 508 -22.56 37.20 -12.53
CA SER A 508 -21.83 35.92 -12.74
C SER A 508 -20.46 36.08 -13.43
N GLY A 509 -20.37 36.97 -14.42
CA GLY A 509 -19.13 37.24 -15.16
C GLY A 509 -18.04 37.97 -14.37
N GLN A 510 -18.38 38.56 -13.22
CA GLN A 510 -17.44 39.31 -12.35
C GLN A 510 -17.02 38.51 -11.12
N VAL A 511 -17.69 37.40 -10.81
CA VAL A 511 -17.35 36.51 -9.69
C VAL A 511 -15.89 36.04 -9.72
N PRO A 512 -15.30 35.62 -10.87
CA PRO A 512 -13.89 35.24 -10.91
C PRO A 512 -12.93 36.39 -10.59
N GLN A 513 -13.26 37.62 -11.02
CA GLN A 513 -12.43 38.81 -10.77
C GLN A 513 -12.44 39.20 -9.29
N GLU A 514 -13.59 39.07 -8.63
CA GLU A 514 -13.67 39.34 -7.19
C GLU A 514 -12.95 38.27 -6.38
N ILE A 515 -13.03 37.01 -6.81
CA ILE A 515 -12.26 35.91 -6.22
C ILE A 515 -10.75 36.16 -6.35
N ASP A 516 -10.28 36.55 -7.55
CA ASP A 516 -8.88 36.94 -7.77
C ASP A 516 -8.47 38.10 -6.87
N ARG A 517 -9.36 39.09 -6.65
CA ARG A 517 -9.12 40.21 -5.74
C ARG A 517 -9.00 39.76 -4.28
N ILE A 518 -9.91 38.90 -3.81
CA ILE A 518 -9.89 38.36 -2.44
C ILE A 518 -8.60 37.55 -2.22
N SER A 519 -8.20 36.74 -3.19
CA SER A 519 -6.95 35.98 -3.16
C SER A 519 -5.71 36.89 -3.02
N ALA A 520 -5.69 37.99 -3.78
CA ALA A 520 -4.63 38.99 -3.70
C ALA A 520 -4.61 39.76 -2.36
N GLU A 521 -5.77 39.95 -1.73
CA GLU A 521 -5.91 40.65 -0.44
C GLU A 521 -5.54 39.78 0.78
N HIS A 522 -5.65 38.44 0.68
CA HIS A 522 -5.65 37.53 1.83
C HIS A 522 -4.61 36.40 1.80
N ASN A 523 -3.36 36.67 1.39
CA ASN A 523 -2.26 35.70 1.40
C ASN A 523 -2.45 34.53 0.41
N GLU A 524 -2.64 34.87 -0.86
CA GLU A 524 -2.34 34.04 -2.05
C GLU A 524 -3.15 32.74 -2.25
N SER A 525 -3.90 32.24 -1.25
CA SER A 525 -4.75 31.05 -1.38
C SER A 525 -6.16 31.23 -0.81
N PHE A 526 -7.15 30.69 -1.50
CA PHE A 526 -8.54 30.61 -1.00
C PHE A 526 -9.16 29.25 -1.32
N GLY A 527 -10.09 28.84 -0.47
CA GLY A 527 -10.90 27.63 -0.62
C GLY A 527 -12.32 27.99 -0.99
N LEU A 528 -12.83 27.41 -2.07
CA LEU A 528 -14.20 27.55 -2.52
C LEU A 528 -15.05 26.40 -2.00
N THR A 529 -16.12 26.72 -1.27
CA THR A 529 -17.11 25.72 -0.84
C THR A 529 -17.88 25.19 -2.04
N GLN A 530 -17.95 23.86 -2.18
CA GLN A 530 -18.69 23.21 -3.26
C GLN A 530 -20.01 22.60 -2.74
N PRO A 531 -21.12 22.74 -3.48
CA PRO A 531 -22.36 22.04 -3.14
C PRO A 531 -22.13 20.52 -3.17
N ASN A 532 -22.51 19.83 -2.09
CA ASN A 532 -22.49 18.36 -1.96
C ASN A 532 -21.11 17.69 -1.98
N ILE A 533 -20.01 18.44 -1.86
CA ILE A 533 -18.65 17.92 -1.71
C ILE A 533 -18.06 18.49 -0.42
N PRO A 534 -17.74 17.67 0.60
CA PRO A 534 -17.13 18.15 1.84
C PRO A 534 -15.75 18.76 1.60
N GLY A 535 -15.37 19.77 2.40
CA GLY A 535 -14.12 20.50 2.28
C GLY A 535 -14.14 21.62 1.23
N LEU A 536 -12.95 22.04 0.79
CA LEU A 536 -12.75 23.25 -0.01
C LEU A 536 -11.92 22.98 -1.27
N ALA A 537 -12.47 23.35 -2.44
CA ALA A 537 -11.72 23.42 -3.68
C ALA A 537 -10.76 24.62 -3.60
N THR A 538 -9.47 24.36 -3.51
CA THR A 538 -8.46 25.36 -3.19
C THR A 538 -7.78 25.87 -4.44
N TYR A 539 -7.56 27.18 -4.46
CA TYR A 539 -6.95 27.92 -5.53
C TYR A 539 -5.85 28.81 -4.97
N ASP A 540 -4.75 28.90 -5.72
CA ASP A 540 -3.65 29.82 -5.41
C ASP A 540 -3.49 30.84 -6.53
N THR A 541 -2.95 32.01 -6.21
CA THR A 541 -2.57 33.03 -7.19
C THR A 541 -1.19 32.71 -7.77
N GLY A 542 -1.12 32.46 -9.09
CA GLY A 542 0.15 32.26 -9.79
C GLY A 542 0.92 33.56 -10.06
N LEU A 543 2.12 33.46 -10.62
CA LEU A 543 2.99 34.61 -10.94
C LEU A 543 2.33 35.66 -11.85
N SER A 544 1.43 35.24 -12.75
CA SER A 544 0.63 36.13 -13.60
C SER A 544 -0.50 36.88 -12.87
N GLY A 545 -0.69 36.64 -11.57
CA GLY A 545 -1.76 37.24 -10.76
C GLY A 545 -3.14 36.58 -10.94
N LYS A 546 -3.22 35.49 -11.69
CA LYS A 546 -4.46 34.72 -11.89
C LYS A 546 -4.56 33.56 -10.91
N SER A 547 -5.75 33.33 -10.38
CA SER A 547 -6.00 32.16 -9.54
C SER A 547 -6.05 30.87 -10.37
N GLN A 548 -5.39 29.82 -9.91
CA GLN A 548 -5.47 28.48 -10.51
C GLN A 548 -5.80 27.44 -9.45
N PHE A 549 -6.59 26.43 -9.85
CA PHE A 549 -6.96 25.33 -8.97
C PHE A 549 -5.71 24.52 -8.59
N VAL A 550 -5.39 24.45 -7.28
CA VAL A 550 -4.23 23.73 -6.77
C VAL A 550 -4.59 22.38 -6.17
N GLY A 551 -5.82 22.18 -5.72
CA GLY A 551 -6.25 20.89 -5.17
C GLY A 551 -7.47 21.03 -4.27
N HIS A 552 -7.76 19.99 -3.51
CA HIS A 552 -8.91 19.92 -2.63
C HIS A 552 -8.46 19.70 -1.19
N TRP A 553 -8.81 20.61 -0.30
CA TRP A 553 -8.46 20.57 1.12
C TRP A 553 -9.64 20.06 1.96
N LEU A 554 -9.37 19.19 2.93
CA LEU A 554 -10.34 18.76 3.97
C LEU A 554 -9.67 18.88 5.34
N SER A 555 -10.44 19.27 6.34
CA SER A 555 -10.06 19.07 7.75
C SER A 555 -10.05 17.59 8.12
N ASP A 556 -9.35 17.22 9.20
CA ASP A 556 -9.32 15.83 9.68
C ASP A 556 -10.71 15.33 10.11
N GLN A 557 -11.54 16.22 10.66
CA GLN A 557 -12.92 15.91 11.02
C GLN A 557 -13.77 15.62 9.77
N GLU A 558 -13.64 16.42 8.71
CA GLU A 558 -14.35 16.17 7.44
C GLU A 558 -13.85 14.90 6.76
N LYS A 559 -12.54 14.61 6.82
CA LYS A 559 -11.99 13.33 6.35
C LYS A 559 -12.65 12.17 7.08
N GLU A 560 -12.76 12.23 8.41
CA GLU A 560 -13.43 11.19 9.19
C GLU A 560 -14.91 11.07 8.81
N GLN A 561 -15.64 12.18 8.71
CA GLN A 561 -17.05 12.17 8.32
C GLN A 561 -17.31 11.62 6.91
N LEU A 562 -16.36 11.81 6.00
CA LEU A 562 -16.42 11.31 4.62
C LEU A 562 -15.98 9.84 4.51
N THR A 563 -15.09 9.38 5.38
CA THR A 563 -14.53 8.02 5.30
C THR A 563 -15.16 7.04 6.27
N GLN A 564 -15.90 7.51 7.28
CA GLN A 564 -16.55 6.66 8.26
C GLN A 564 -18.06 6.79 8.17
N HIS A 565 -18.71 5.75 7.66
CA HIS A 565 -20.16 5.72 7.54
C HIS A 565 -20.74 4.46 8.15
N THR A 566 -21.85 4.60 8.88
CA THR A 566 -22.60 3.43 9.30
C THR A 566 -23.36 2.82 8.11
N PRO A 567 -23.50 1.48 8.04
CA PRO A 567 -24.26 0.83 6.98
C PRO A 567 -25.67 1.40 6.86
N ALA A 568 -26.37 1.61 7.99
CA ALA A 568 -27.72 2.14 8.01
C ALA A 568 -27.82 3.56 7.40
N LYS A 569 -26.85 4.45 7.68
CA LYS A 569 -26.81 5.80 7.07
C LYS A 569 -26.67 5.72 5.55
N LEU A 570 -25.75 4.87 5.09
CA LEU A 570 -25.46 4.70 3.66
C LEU A 570 -26.65 4.15 2.89
N MET A 571 -27.49 3.34 3.53
CA MET A 571 -28.63 2.80 2.81
C MET A 571 -29.61 3.89 2.34
N TYR A 572 -29.83 4.93 3.14
CA TYR A 572 -30.76 6.00 2.75
C TYR A 572 -30.10 7.04 1.87
N ARG A 573 -28.86 7.41 2.21
CA ARG A 573 -28.12 8.46 1.53
C ARG A 573 -26.66 8.12 1.38
N ASP A 574 -26.13 8.41 0.21
CA ASP A 574 -24.71 8.34 -0.06
C ASP A 574 -23.94 9.47 0.66
N ALA A 575 -22.63 9.51 0.49
CA ALA A 575 -21.80 10.52 1.15
C ALA A 575 -22.05 11.96 0.63
N ARG A 576 -22.76 12.14 -0.49
CA ARG A 576 -23.20 13.44 -1.03
C ARG A 576 -24.61 13.81 -0.58
N GLY A 577 -25.29 12.94 0.16
CA GLY A 577 -26.66 13.15 0.59
C GLY A 577 -27.70 12.77 -0.48
N GLU A 578 -27.30 12.21 -1.61
CA GLU A 578 -28.22 11.66 -2.63
C GLU A 578 -28.73 10.30 -2.19
N ALA A 579 -29.89 9.88 -2.70
CA ALA A 579 -30.46 8.58 -2.39
C ALA A 579 -29.52 7.45 -2.88
N TYR A 580 -28.97 6.67 -1.96
CA TYR A 580 -28.02 5.61 -2.30
C TYR A 580 -28.69 4.48 -3.09
N PHE A 581 -29.93 4.17 -2.74
CA PHE A 581 -30.87 3.41 -3.56
C PHE A 581 -31.89 4.37 -4.15
N ARG A 582 -32.04 4.38 -5.48
CA ARG A 582 -33.00 5.26 -6.14
C ARG A 582 -34.38 4.59 -6.18
N PRO A 583 -35.48 5.34 -6.10
CA PRO A 583 -36.84 4.78 -6.24
C PRO A 583 -37.07 4.04 -7.57
N ASP A 584 -36.30 4.38 -8.60
CA ASP A 584 -36.34 3.75 -9.92
C ASP A 584 -35.50 2.46 -9.98
N ASP A 585 -34.76 2.10 -8.91
CA ASP A 585 -34.12 0.80 -8.79
C ASP A 585 -35.23 -0.24 -8.62
N SER A 586 -35.40 -1.14 -9.60
CA SER A 586 -36.43 -2.18 -9.71
C SER A 586 -36.48 -3.20 -8.55
N PHE A 587 -35.74 -2.96 -7.46
CA PHE A 587 -35.51 -3.88 -6.36
C PHE A 587 -36.07 -3.39 -5.03
N ALA A 588 -36.35 -2.08 -4.87
CA ALA A 588 -36.93 -1.55 -3.64
C ALA A 588 -38.45 -1.77 -3.63
N ARG A 589 -38.94 -2.44 -2.58
CA ARG A 589 -40.39 -2.63 -2.36
C ARG A 589 -41.06 -1.32 -1.96
N SER A 590 -42.37 -1.21 -2.21
CA SER A 590 -43.14 -0.08 -1.69
C SER A 590 -43.11 -0.07 -0.15
N PRO A 591 -43.31 1.09 0.52
CA PRO A 591 -43.38 1.14 1.98
C PRO A 591 -44.43 0.19 2.57
N GLU A 592 -45.57 0.04 1.90
CA GLU A 592 -46.67 -0.85 2.28
C GLU A 592 -46.27 -2.34 2.16
N ASP A 593 -45.60 -2.70 1.07
CA ASP A 593 -45.07 -4.06 0.88
C ASP A 593 -43.96 -4.39 1.90
N ALA A 594 -43.11 -3.41 2.22
CA ALA A 594 -42.04 -3.57 3.20
C ALA A 594 -42.62 -3.78 4.62
N ALA A 595 -43.65 -3.01 5.00
CA ALA A 595 -44.36 -3.17 6.26
C ALA A 595 -45.05 -4.54 6.34
N THR A 596 -45.80 -4.93 5.31
CA THR A 596 -46.46 -6.25 5.25
C THR A 596 -45.44 -7.38 5.32
N ARG A 597 -44.27 -7.22 4.69
CA ARG A 597 -43.18 -8.19 4.77
C ARG A 597 -42.56 -8.27 6.17
N SER A 598 -42.43 -7.15 6.88
CA SER A 598 -42.01 -7.12 8.29
C SER A 598 -42.94 -8.00 9.13
N PHE A 599 -44.25 -7.82 8.99
CA PHE A 599 -45.25 -8.63 9.69
C PHE A 599 -45.24 -10.10 9.26
N ALA A 600 -44.99 -10.38 7.98
CA ALA A 600 -44.87 -11.77 7.49
C ALA A 600 -43.73 -12.54 8.17
N ILE A 601 -42.70 -11.87 8.71
CA ILE A 601 -41.65 -12.53 9.49
C ILE A 601 -42.21 -13.10 10.78
N VAL A 602 -43.13 -12.40 11.46
CA VAL A 602 -43.79 -12.90 12.68
C VAL A 602 -44.52 -14.21 12.37
N GLU A 603 -45.28 -14.25 11.28
CA GLU A 603 -45.98 -15.47 10.83
C GLU A 603 -45.01 -16.58 10.40
N MET A 604 -43.89 -16.25 9.76
CA MET A 604 -42.88 -17.25 9.40
C MET A 604 -42.17 -17.86 10.61
N VAL A 605 -41.94 -17.06 11.65
CA VAL A 605 -41.27 -17.50 12.89
C VAL A 605 -42.24 -18.30 13.76
N HIS A 606 -43.49 -17.85 13.90
CA HIS A 606 -44.45 -18.41 14.86
C HIS A 606 -45.57 -19.25 14.22
N GLY A 607 -46.05 -18.89 13.04
CA GLY A 607 -47.20 -19.52 12.40
C GLY A 607 -48.42 -19.59 13.34
N GLY A 608 -49.27 -20.61 13.16
CA GLY A 608 -50.41 -20.88 14.04
C GLY A 608 -50.07 -21.38 15.46
N SER A 609 -48.87 -21.12 15.99
CA SER A 609 -48.52 -21.47 17.38
C SER A 609 -48.77 -20.37 18.40
N ILE A 610 -49.25 -19.21 17.95
CA ILE A 610 -49.61 -18.05 18.76
C ILE A 610 -51.05 -17.61 18.46
N THR A 611 -51.73 -16.96 19.41
CA THR A 611 -53.08 -16.43 19.23
C THR A 611 -53.08 -15.14 18.41
N GLU A 612 -54.23 -14.73 17.87
CA GLU A 612 -54.37 -13.48 17.12
C GLU A 612 -53.95 -12.23 17.94
N GLU A 613 -54.31 -12.20 19.23
CA GLU A 613 -53.87 -11.15 20.16
C GLU A 613 -52.35 -11.11 20.31
N GLN A 614 -51.70 -12.28 20.43
CA GLN A 614 -50.25 -12.38 20.52
C GLN A 614 -49.56 -11.99 19.21
N THR A 615 -50.14 -12.35 18.07
CA THR A 615 -49.65 -11.96 16.74
C THR A 615 -49.68 -10.46 16.56
N SER A 616 -50.82 -9.82 16.87
CA SER A 616 -50.98 -8.36 16.77
C SER A 616 -49.97 -7.62 17.66
N MET A 617 -49.77 -8.10 18.89
CA MET A 617 -48.79 -7.57 19.82
C MET A 617 -47.36 -7.72 19.30
N MET A 618 -46.98 -8.88 18.76
CA MET A 618 -45.64 -9.09 18.20
C MET A 618 -45.37 -8.24 16.95
N MET A 619 -46.39 -7.99 16.13
CA MET A 619 -46.29 -7.09 14.99
C MET A 619 -46.00 -5.65 15.45
N GLU A 620 -46.65 -5.18 16.51
CA GLU A 620 -46.41 -3.85 17.08
C GLU A 620 -44.97 -3.70 17.60
N PHE A 621 -44.43 -4.72 18.28
CA PHE A 621 -43.04 -4.74 18.72
C PHE A 621 -42.04 -4.73 17.54
N ALA A 622 -42.33 -5.50 16.49
CA ALA A 622 -41.49 -5.54 15.30
C ALA A 622 -41.52 -4.21 14.54
N GLU A 623 -42.66 -3.52 14.50
CA GLU A 623 -42.81 -2.21 13.85
C GLU A 623 -42.08 -1.10 14.62
N PHE A 624 -42.18 -1.09 15.96
CA PHE A 624 -41.63 -0.02 16.78
C PHE A 624 -40.11 -0.11 16.96
N ASP A 625 -39.58 -1.30 17.26
CA ASP A 625 -38.17 -1.50 17.63
C ASP A 625 -37.34 -2.27 16.57
N GLY A 626 -37.99 -2.87 15.56
CA GLY A 626 -37.36 -3.83 14.65
C GLY A 626 -36.99 -5.16 15.33
N ASP A 627 -37.54 -5.39 16.52
CA ASP A 627 -37.27 -6.53 17.39
C ASP A 627 -38.37 -7.60 17.22
N TYR A 628 -37.95 -8.81 16.85
CA TYR A 628 -38.82 -9.96 16.66
C TYR A 628 -38.70 -10.87 17.87
N LEU A 629 -39.77 -10.91 18.67
CA LEU A 629 -39.88 -11.76 19.84
C LEU A 629 -39.91 -13.24 19.43
N LEU A 630 -39.15 -14.09 20.12
CA LEU A 630 -39.11 -15.54 19.91
C LEU A 630 -39.97 -16.29 20.93
N ASP A 631 -40.41 -15.63 22.00
CA ASP A 631 -41.29 -16.21 23.00
C ASP A 631 -42.53 -15.33 23.18
N ALA A 632 -43.71 -15.93 23.00
CA ALA A 632 -45.01 -15.28 23.13
C ALA A 632 -45.64 -15.46 24.52
N SER A 633 -45.01 -16.24 25.40
CA SER A 633 -45.62 -16.73 26.64
C SER A 633 -45.29 -15.93 27.91
N GLY A 634 -44.46 -14.89 27.81
CA GLY A 634 -43.93 -14.16 28.97
C GLY A 634 -44.75 -12.94 29.41
N GLU A 635 -44.94 -12.78 30.72
CA GLU A 635 -45.44 -11.53 31.35
C GLU A 635 -44.40 -10.39 31.31
N ASP A 636 -43.11 -10.71 31.10
CA ASP A 636 -42.00 -9.76 30.96
C ASP A 636 -41.41 -9.78 29.54
N MET A 637 -41.93 -8.89 28.69
CA MET A 637 -41.52 -8.78 27.29
C MET A 637 -40.16 -8.10 27.09
N VAL A 638 -39.61 -7.46 28.12
CA VAL A 638 -38.30 -6.78 28.03
C VAL A 638 -37.15 -7.79 28.06
N GLY A 639 -37.31 -8.90 28.79
CA GLY A 639 -36.32 -9.97 28.93
C GLY A 639 -36.50 -11.16 27.97
N ALA A 640 -37.55 -11.16 27.15
CA ALA A 640 -37.86 -12.28 26.26
C ALA A 640 -36.78 -12.45 25.16
N PRO A 641 -36.42 -13.70 24.80
CA PRO A 641 -35.51 -13.95 23.69
C PRO A 641 -36.05 -13.31 22.41
N LYS A 642 -35.20 -12.55 21.73
CA LYS A 642 -35.56 -11.80 20.53
C LYS A 642 -34.39 -11.68 19.59
N PHE A 643 -34.68 -11.33 18.34
CA PHE A 643 -33.66 -10.94 17.39
C PHE A 643 -34.09 -9.68 16.65
N ARG A 644 -33.11 -8.90 16.21
CA ARG A 644 -33.35 -7.65 15.48
C ARG A 644 -33.10 -7.83 13.99
N ILE A 645 -34.01 -7.32 13.17
CA ILE A 645 -33.79 -7.10 11.74
C ILE A 645 -33.98 -5.61 11.47
N ASP A 646 -33.02 -5.03 10.76
CA ASP A 646 -33.14 -3.63 10.35
C ASP A 646 -34.34 -3.50 9.38
N PRO A 647 -35.34 -2.63 9.66
CA PRO A 647 -36.53 -2.50 8.82
C PRO A 647 -36.23 -2.25 7.35
N ILE A 648 -35.07 -1.65 7.06
CA ILE A 648 -34.65 -1.38 5.69
C ILE A 648 -34.42 -2.64 4.86
N LEU A 649 -34.01 -3.75 5.49
CA LEU A 649 -33.82 -5.02 4.82
C LEU A 649 -35.14 -5.59 4.29
N CYS A 650 -36.27 -5.30 4.97
CA CYS A 650 -37.58 -5.67 4.47
C CYS A 650 -37.91 -4.99 3.14
N ALA A 651 -37.44 -3.75 2.94
CA ALA A 651 -37.61 -3.02 1.69
C ALA A 651 -36.65 -3.49 0.58
N THR A 652 -35.37 -3.75 0.90
CA THR A 652 -34.30 -3.88 -0.11
C THR A 652 -33.78 -5.30 -0.33
N ALA A 653 -33.84 -6.19 0.67
CA ALA A 653 -33.20 -7.49 0.57
C ALA A 653 -34.03 -8.49 -0.25
N SER A 654 -33.36 -9.44 -0.89
CA SER A 654 -34.01 -10.55 -1.61
C SER A 654 -34.73 -11.50 -0.65
N ASP A 655 -35.65 -12.32 -1.16
CA ASP A 655 -36.39 -13.31 -0.35
C ASP A 655 -35.50 -14.40 0.23
N ILE A 656 -34.45 -14.77 -0.52
CA ILE A 656 -33.45 -15.76 -0.10
C ILE A 656 -32.60 -15.18 1.03
N ASP A 657 -32.15 -13.93 0.89
CA ASP A 657 -31.29 -13.29 1.89
C ASP A 657 -32.05 -13.02 3.18
N MET A 658 -33.31 -12.59 3.08
CA MET A 658 -34.15 -12.41 4.26
C MET A 658 -34.37 -13.71 5.03
N LYS A 659 -34.66 -14.82 4.33
CA LYS A 659 -34.76 -16.13 5.00
C LYS A 659 -33.45 -16.53 5.68
N THR A 660 -32.33 -16.34 4.99
CA THR A 660 -31.00 -16.68 5.49
C THR A 660 -30.69 -15.91 6.77
N VAL A 661 -30.88 -14.58 6.77
CA VAL A 661 -30.64 -13.77 7.97
C VAL A 661 -31.58 -14.12 9.12
N ILE A 662 -32.88 -14.36 8.86
CA ILE A 662 -33.83 -14.78 9.91
C ILE A 662 -33.34 -16.08 10.56
N VAL A 663 -32.96 -17.09 9.76
CA VAL A 663 -32.46 -18.37 10.26
C VAL A 663 -31.18 -18.19 11.09
N GLN A 664 -30.22 -17.41 10.59
CA GLN A 664 -28.96 -17.15 11.31
C GLN A 664 -29.20 -16.39 12.62
N LYS A 665 -30.12 -15.41 12.63
CA LYS A 665 -30.49 -14.64 13.82
C LYS A 665 -31.18 -15.50 14.88
N ILE A 666 -32.08 -16.39 14.48
CA ILE A 666 -32.70 -17.36 15.38
C ILE A 666 -31.63 -18.30 15.95
N ALA A 667 -30.71 -18.80 15.12
CA ALA A 667 -29.62 -19.68 15.57
C ALA A 667 -28.66 -19.01 16.56
N LEU A 668 -28.45 -17.69 16.45
CA LEU A 668 -27.62 -16.90 17.36
C LEU A 668 -28.35 -16.39 18.60
N SER A 669 -29.69 -16.45 18.62
CA SER A 669 -30.51 -15.97 19.73
C SER A 669 -30.28 -16.75 21.03
N ASP A 670 -30.91 -16.28 22.10
CA ASP A 670 -30.91 -16.95 23.41
C ASP A 670 -32.05 -17.96 23.56
N ALA A 671 -32.80 -18.25 22.49
CA ALA A 671 -33.78 -19.31 22.48
C ALA A 671 -33.15 -20.69 22.71
N SER A 672 -33.89 -21.61 23.34
CA SER A 672 -33.42 -22.99 23.52
C SER A 672 -33.15 -23.67 22.17
N THR A 673 -32.16 -24.56 22.11
CA THR A 673 -31.76 -25.24 20.87
C THR A 673 -32.93 -25.95 20.17
N LEU A 674 -33.86 -26.52 20.95
CA LEU A 674 -35.06 -27.16 20.41
C LEU A 674 -36.02 -26.14 19.79
N ASN A 675 -36.30 -25.03 20.48
CA ASN A 675 -37.20 -23.99 19.99
C ASN A 675 -36.63 -23.30 18.74
N ALA A 676 -35.34 -22.97 18.76
CA ALA A 676 -34.63 -22.41 17.61
C ALA A 676 -34.71 -23.36 16.40
N ALA A 677 -34.50 -24.67 16.58
CA ALA A 677 -34.59 -25.64 15.49
C ALA A 677 -36.02 -25.74 14.89
N VAL A 678 -37.06 -25.67 15.72
CA VAL A 678 -38.46 -25.66 15.26
C VAL A 678 -38.75 -24.41 14.43
N MET A 679 -38.36 -23.23 14.93
CA MET A 679 -38.56 -21.95 14.23
C MET A 679 -37.78 -21.90 12.91
N ILE A 680 -36.52 -22.33 12.90
CA ILE A 680 -35.70 -22.41 11.68
C ILE A 680 -36.34 -23.33 10.63
N ASN A 681 -36.87 -24.49 11.05
CA ASN A 681 -37.55 -25.41 10.14
C ASN A 681 -38.82 -24.78 9.56
N ARG A 682 -39.58 -24.05 10.38
CA ARG A 682 -40.78 -23.31 9.95
C ARG A 682 -40.44 -22.23 8.92
N VAL A 683 -39.49 -21.34 9.22
CA VAL A 683 -39.02 -20.27 8.31
C VAL A 683 -38.56 -20.83 6.96
N ASN A 684 -37.84 -21.96 6.97
CA ASN A 684 -37.39 -22.61 5.74
C ASN A 684 -38.54 -23.15 4.90
N ARG A 685 -39.58 -23.73 5.52
CA ARG A 685 -40.72 -24.34 4.83
C ARG A 685 -41.80 -23.35 4.38
N THR A 686 -42.00 -22.25 5.10
CA THR A 686 -43.07 -21.29 4.81
C THR A 686 -42.69 -20.42 3.59
N PRO A 687 -43.46 -20.45 2.48
CA PRO A 687 -43.26 -19.53 1.36
C PRO A 687 -43.67 -18.10 1.74
N TRP A 688 -42.96 -17.08 1.22
CA TRP A 688 -43.28 -15.68 1.49
C TRP A 688 -44.73 -15.30 1.15
N GLY A 689 -45.24 -15.77 0.01
CA GLY A 689 -46.62 -15.49 -0.41
C GLY A 689 -47.69 -16.05 0.54
N LEU A 690 -47.41 -17.17 1.22
CA LEU A 690 -48.33 -17.73 2.21
C LEU A 690 -48.40 -16.84 3.45
N ALA A 691 -47.23 -16.49 4.01
CA ALA A 691 -47.15 -15.61 5.18
C ALA A 691 -47.73 -14.23 4.89
N HIS A 692 -47.51 -13.70 3.68
CA HIS A 692 -48.04 -12.41 3.27
C HIS A 692 -49.58 -12.40 3.21
N ASN A 693 -50.20 -13.44 2.64
CA ASN A 693 -51.66 -13.54 2.57
C ASN A 693 -52.28 -13.65 3.98
N GLN A 694 -51.69 -14.46 4.86
CA GLN A 694 -52.19 -14.63 6.23
C GLN A 694 -52.15 -13.31 7.01
N VAL A 695 -51.10 -12.52 6.83
CA VAL A 695 -51.00 -11.17 7.41
C VAL A 695 -52.03 -10.22 6.82
N GLN A 696 -52.28 -10.27 5.52
CA GLN A 696 -53.33 -9.44 4.90
C GLN A 696 -54.74 -9.83 5.37
N ASP A 697 -55.01 -11.11 5.58
CA ASP A 697 -56.28 -11.60 6.14
C ASP A 697 -56.48 -11.07 7.57
N LEU A 698 -55.42 -11.11 8.40
CA LEU A 698 -55.40 -10.53 9.74
C LEU A 698 -55.61 -9.01 9.73
N MET A 699 -54.93 -8.28 8.84
CA MET A 699 -55.04 -6.81 8.75
C MET A 699 -56.38 -6.33 8.14
N SER A 700 -57.02 -7.15 7.31
CA SER A 700 -58.29 -6.80 6.66
C SER A 700 -59.53 -7.19 7.46
N GLY A 701 -59.38 -7.95 8.55
CA GLY A 701 -60.50 -8.40 9.40
C GLY A 701 -61.49 -9.33 8.68
N ASN A 702 -61.13 -9.87 7.51
CA ASN A 702 -61.96 -10.80 6.75
C ASN A 702 -61.68 -12.23 7.22
N PHE A 703 -62.38 -12.66 8.27
CA PHE A 703 -62.42 -14.08 8.63
C PHE A 703 -63.63 -14.75 8.00
N ASP A 704 -63.37 -15.73 7.14
CA ASP A 704 -64.37 -16.72 6.76
C ASP A 704 -64.53 -17.69 7.94
N ASP A 705 -65.68 -17.64 8.61
CA ASP A 705 -66.02 -18.33 9.86
C ASP A 705 -66.19 -19.86 9.70
N THR A 706 -65.52 -20.46 8.71
CA THR A 706 -65.71 -21.87 8.32
C THR A 706 -64.39 -22.65 8.27
N ALA A 707 -63.65 -22.69 9.38
CA ALA A 707 -62.66 -23.73 9.60
C ALA A 707 -62.45 -24.00 11.09
N ALA A 708 -63.50 -24.43 11.79
CA ALA A 708 -63.29 -25.16 13.04
C ALA A 708 -62.54 -26.47 12.72
N PRO A 709 -61.42 -26.79 13.41
CA PRO A 709 -60.81 -28.09 13.29
C PRO A 709 -61.77 -29.13 13.89
N SER A 710 -62.15 -30.13 13.08
CA SER A 710 -62.83 -31.32 13.60
C SER A 710 -61.83 -32.15 14.44
N PRO A 711 -62.30 -32.79 15.53
CA PRO A 711 -61.47 -33.35 16.59
C PRO A 711 -60.51 -34.46 16.16
#